data_AF-A0A917FXR2-F1
#
_entry.id   AF-A0A917FXR2-F1
#
_cell.length_a   1.000
_cell.length_b   1.000
_cell.length_c   1.000
_cell.angle_alpha   90.00
_cell.angle_beta   90.00
_cell.angle_gamma   90.00
#
_symmetry.space_group_name_H-M   'P 1'
#
loop_
_entity.id
_entity.type
_entity.pdbx_description
1 polymer ?
#
loop_
_entity_poly.entity_id
_entity_poly.type
_entity_poly.pdbx_seq_one_letter_code
_entity_poly.pdbx_strand_id
1 'polypeptide(L)'
;MKFTQKWVSFAFILLLIIVWFPQQSLAAAYDHEHGHETLDVRFWNNEAPDIGFYINASARYILETVDRPQVGSTFGDWSVMDLLRAKYTGYDYINHIPGRYFSDYITHVEQYVKDKKGVLDIAKSTEWSRLMLALSAIGHDVHNVGGYNFPSYLSQSHKFSYRQGINGPIWELIAMNTGNYQFDVPTTEDSNTAGKMIDYILKREVENGGWTLFGNKADPDITGMALQALAPYYLDKSKFTQAGTKHSHVELKASVERALSKMADIQHVNGSYEAWGNVTAESTVQVLVAVTALQMDPLAPSITLPTINKTISFVTSGGIHDGVKSNNMIDALLSFWAPNSGSSAEVGGFKHVTSGYDGGGGSGIGVDAMATDQVLYGLIAYDRFKKGKNALYNMTDMINGEHQNMYASQVNIELNGNVIIETTTKHQSPYSTVHLPDPPGVMSWNTKADGTGVRYYPKDKLVVPEHSITLYAQKSGGANEVDTNKVQDVIALINTLPASTQLKREHATEVARARGNYDKLNSEEKKRITNYNTLVAIEIKMNQILNQYDDELRVDTLIRTINDLYQIQPLTIDYKLAVENARRAYNALSASERLQITNYNKLQELEAKMAILIELDKEEQDDAINNGGVPQRMAEEVKKMIQQLPTLTQLKKDDALEVKKARLYYDSLSSDQQKIVTNIKDLEAAEKRIDELIKAALDQEEFEDDTDFDAYHEMVLKGDKLTITSTKSAGAFKIVLPDKVLQTVMDTKVKQIELKDERGVQWLIDNKVLQKALNQTRAEKLQLYISQYDYDSSLFEVKLATIQGKKETPITLPNTFIKITIPYTFFVDGQHVNKLTLFREEGRDIKTTPYTSSNKHIMMQLQRGGIFWFGKKEATFSDLANLANRDEVLALAERQIIKGRLDGTFGPYENITRAQFATMVARALGVTPQTTKSPFMDVRGKAFEQDVQALYEAGIIQGVNATTFNPQGKLTRQQAAVMMARTLRYADFKTETISPNTNFKDVNRISEAALRDIGVLNTLDIMSGNANGFNPSGHLTRAQMAKILKRTLGIIEML
;
A
#
# COMPACT_ATOMS: atom_id res chain seq x y z
N MET A 1 32.00 40.66 -43.64
CA MET A 1 33.25 39.96 -43.27
C MET A 1 33.23 39.69 -41.77
N LYS A 2 33.22 38.41 -41.38
CA LYS A 2 33.70 37.80 -40.10
C LYS A 2 33.07 38.23 -38.76
N PHE A 3 32.37 37.32 -38.04
CA PHE A 3 32.83 36.51 -36.87
C PHE A 3 33.10 37.38 -35.61
N THR A 4 32.68 37.13 -34.35
CA THR A 4 32.01 36.03 -33.63
C THR A 4 31.79 36.43 -32.15
N GLN A 5 30.74 35.83 -31.53
CA GLN A 5 30.66 35.27 -30.16
C GLN A 5 30.89 36.08 -28.84
N LYS A 6 29.82 36.01 -28.04
CA LYS A 6 29.70 35.46 -26.66
C LYS A 6 30.03 36.33 -25.42
N TRP A 7 29.20 36.05 -24.40
CA TRP A 7 29.35 36.24 -22.95
C TRP A 7 28.94 37.59 -22.36
N VAL A 8 27.68 37.69 -21.89
CA VAL A 8 27.36 38.00 -20.47
C VAL A 8 26.03 37.33 -20.11
N SER A 9 26.12 36.14 -19.53
CA SER A 9 25.11 35.52 -18.66
C SER A 9 25.89 34.66 -17.67
N PHE A 10 26.69 35.30 -16.82
CA PHE A 10 27.53 34.66 -15.83
C PHE A 10 27.84 35.66 -14.70
N ALA A 11 26.93 35.74 -13.72
CA ALA A 11 27.21 36.27 -12.38
C ALA A 11 26.03 35.98 -11.45
N PHE A 12 25.76 34.70 -11.19
CA PHE A 12 25.31 34.22 -9.88
C PHE A 12 25.78 32.75 -9.76
N ILE A 13 27.09 32.61 -9.52
CA ILE A 13 27.72 31.38 -9.02
C ILE A 13 28.39 31.75 -7.69
N LEU A 14 28.37 30.79 -6.77
CA LEU A 14 29.11 30.66 -5.50
C LEU A 14 28.42 31.20 -4.24
N LEU A 15 27.65 30.33 -3.57
CA LEU A 15 27.98 29.85 -2.21
C LEU A 15 26.98 28.78 -1.74
N LEU A 16 27.27 27.52 -2.06
CA LEU A 16 27.48 26.44 -1.08
C LEU A 16 27.75 25.16 -1.86
N ILE A 17 29.05 24.93 -2.08
CA ILE A 17 29.60 23.60 -2.28
C ILE A 17 29.27 22.83 -1.00
N ILE A 18 28.22 22.02 -1.02
CA ILE A 18 28.13 20.87 -0.14
C ILE A 18 28.52 19.69 -1.03
N VAL A 19 29.68 19.13 -0.70
CA VAL A 19 30.13 17.84 -1.19
C VAL A 19 28.98 16.86 -1.01
N TRP A 20 28.35 16.44 -2.10
CA TRP A 20 27.37 15.35 -2.09
C TRP A 20 28.12 14.09 -1.69
N PHE A 21 28.09 13.72 -0.42
CA PHE A 21 28.39 12.35 -0.04
C PHE A 21 27.16 11.50 -0.40
N PRO A 22 27.30 10.46 -1.23
CA PRO A 22 26.20 9.57 -1.54
C PRO A 22 25.84 8.81 -0.26
N GLN A 23 24.64 9.03 0.30
CA GLN A 23 24.10 8.07 1.27
C GLN A 23 23.25 7.06 0.52
N GLN A 24 23.80 5.86 0.41
CA GLN A 24 23.21 4.63 -0.11
C GLN A 24 22.06 4.19 0.80
N SER A 25 20.82 4.08 0.31
CA SER A 25 19.81 3.25 0.99
C SER A 25 20.16 1.79 0.72
N LEU A 26 20.08 0.87 1.70
CA LEU A 26 20.45 -0.54 1.48
C LEU A 26 19.25 -1.40 1.85
N ALA A 27 18.46 -1.80 0.85
CA ALA A 27 17.77 -3.07 0.99
C ALA A 27 18.85 -4.16 0.96
N ALA A 28 18.70 -5.22 1.75
CA ALA A 28 19.62 -6.34 1.55
C ALA A 28 19.35 -6.91 0.16
N ALA A 29 20.37 -6.87 -0.71
CA ALA A 29 20.39 -7.67 -1.91
C ALA A 29 20.16 -9.14 -1.51
N TYR A 30 19.32 -9.84 -2.25
CA TYR A 30 19.05 -11.24 -2.00
C TYR A 30 20.25 -12.07 -2.47
N ASP A 31 20.86 -12.82 -1.55
CA ASP A 31 21.88 -13.79 -1.92
C ASP A 31 21.22 -15.00 -2.59
N HIS A 32 21.18 -15.03 -3.91
CA HIS A 32 20.59 -16.15 -4.65
C HIS A 32 21.34 -17.48 -4.42
N GLU A 33 22.62 -17.45 -4.04
CA GLU A 33 23.39 -18.67 -3.76
C GLU A 33 22.97 -19.35 -2.46
N HIS A 34 22.63 -18.59 -1.40
CA HIS A 34 22.34 -19.17 -0.07
C HIS A 34 21.01 -18.74 0.55
N GLY A 35 20.42 -17.63 0.11
CA GLY A 35 19.18 -17.06 0.66
C GLY A 35 17.99 -18.01 0.55
N HIS A 36 17.98 -18.89 -0.46
CA HIS A 36 16.93 -19.88 -0.69
C HIS A 36 16.84 -20.91 0.45
N GLU A 37 17.92 -21.11 1.21
CA GLU A 37 17.95 -22.03 2.36
C GLU A 37 17.09 -21.55 3.54
N THR A 38 16.71 -20.27 3.55
CA THR A 38 15.85 -19.66 4.58
C THR A 38 14.36 -19.74 4.25
N LEU A 39 14.02 -20.12 3.02
CA LEU A 39 12.63 -20.30 2.62
C LEU A 39 12.03 -21.51 3.35
N ASP A 40 10.74 -21.46 3.65
CA ASP A 40 10.00 -22.60 4.21
C ASP A 40 9.71 -23.68 3.15
N VAL A 41 10.67 -23.95 2.26
CA VAL A 41 10.64 -24.98 1.22
C VAL A 41 12.04 -25.56 1.03
N ARG A 42 12.12 -26.76 0.46
CA ARG A 42 13.39 -27.42 0.12
C ARG A 42 13.47 -27.67 -1.38
N PHE A 43 14.68 -27.61 -1.90
CA PHE A 43 14.98 -27.91 -3.29
C PHE A 43 15.62 -29.29 -3.41
N TRP A 44 15.46 -29.91 -4.57
CA TRP A 44 16.11 -31.18 -4.88
C TRP A 44 17.62 -31.10 -4.66
N ASN A 45 18.19 -32.15 -4.08
CA ASN A 45 19.58 -32.22 -3.57
C ASN A 45 20.07 -31.01 -2.74
N ASN A 46 19.19 -30.18 -2.15
CA ASN A 46 19.57 -28.88 -1.59
C ASN A 46 20.35 -28.00 -2.59
N GLU A 47 20.10 -28.16 -3.89
CA GLU A 47 20.68 -27.32 -4.92
C GLU A 47 20.03 -25.93 -4.87
N ALA A 48 20.79 -24.90 -5.26
CA ALA A 48 20.23 -23.56 -5.41
C ALA A 48 19.12 -23.58 -6.49
N PRO A 49 18.03 -22.83 -6.30
CA PRO A 49 16.98 -22.72 -7.30
C PRO A 49 17.53 -22.12 -8.59
N ASP A 50 17.19 -22.73 -9.71
CA ASP A 50 17.41 -22.16 -11.03
C ASP A 50 16.39 -21.05 -11.34
N ILE A 51 16.52 -20.43 -12.52
CA ILE A 51 15.60 -19.37 -12.97
C ILE A 51 14.15 -19.84 -13.09
N GLY A 52 13.89 -21.13 -13.29
CA GLY A 52 12.55 -21.66 -13.51
C GLY A 52 11.70 -21.59 -12.23
N PHE A 53 12.33 -21.75 -11.06
CA PHE A 53 11.67 -21.47 -9.77
C PHE A 53 11.18 -20.02 -9.69
N TYR A 54 12.04 -19.06 -10.01
CA TYR A 54 11.71 -17.64 -9.93
C TYR A 54 10.65 -17.23 -10.97
N ILE A 55 10.69 -17.80 -12.17
CA ILE A 55 9.63 -17.63 -13.19
C ILE A 55 8.30 -18.14 -12.64
N ASN A 56 8.25 -19.36 -12.10
CA ASN A 56 7.03 -19.94 -11.56
C ASN A 56 6.48 -19.16 -10.36
N ALA A 57 7.36 -18.79 -9.41
CA ALA A 57 7.00 -18.07 -8.20
C ALA A 57 6.46 -16.67 -8.50
N SER A 58 7.08 -15.95 -9.46
CA SER A 58 6.64 -14.61 -9.87
C SER A 58 5.36 -14.63 -10.69
N ALA A 59 5.20 -15.62 -11.56
CA ALA A 59 3.94 -15.83 -12.28
C ALA A 59 2.77 -16.12 -11.32
N ARG A 60 3.00 -16.92 -10.27
CA ARG A 60 2.00 -17.13 -9.20
C ARG A 60 1.72 -15.86 -8.41
N TYR A 61 2.75 -15.06 -8.12
CA TYR A 61 2.59 -13.78 -7.43
C TYR A 61 1.73 -12.80 -8.24
N ILE A 62 1.94 -12.73 -9.55
CA ILE A 62 1.06 -11.98 -10.46
C ILE A 62 -0.37 -12.49 -10.37
N LEU A 63 -0.61 -13.81 -10.41
CA LEU A 63 -1.97 -14.36 -10.31
C LEU A 63 -2.64 -14.08 -8.95
N GLU A 64 -1.88 -13.96 -7.86
CA GLU A 64 -2.40 -13.58 -6.53
C GLU A 64 -2.74 -12.10 -6.41
N THR A 65 -1.99 -11.24 -7.09
CA THR A 65 -2.10 -9.78 -6.96
C THR A 65 -2.89 -9.13 -8.11
N VAL A 66 -3.06 -9.84 -9.21
CA VAL A 66 -3.76 -9.44 -10.44
C VAL A 66 -4.76 -10.53 -10.81
N ASP A 67 -5.70 -10.83 -9.92
CA ASP A 67 -6.71 -11.88 -10.17
C ASP A 67 -7.68 -11.51 -11.32
N ARG A 68 -7.78 -10.21 -11.64
CA ARG A 68 -8.63 -9.62 -12.70
C ARG A 68 -7.86 -8.54 -13.47
N PRO A 69 -7.07 -8.90 -14.50
CA PRO A 69 -6.24 -7.95 -15.22
C PRO A 69 -7.09 -6.86 -15.90
N GLN A 70 -6.65 -5.61 -15.75
CA GLN A 70 -7.25 -4.42 -16.36
C GLN A 70 -6.40 -3.90 -17.52
N VAL A 71 -6.93 -2.99 -18.33
CA VAL A 71 -6.12 -2.27 -19.33
C VAL A 71 -5.19 -1.29 -18.61
N GLY A 72 -3.90 -1.60 -18.54
CA GLY A 72 -2.96 -0.80 -17.75
C GLY A 72 -1.51 -1.32 -17.79
N SER A 73 -0.56 -0.41 -17.54
CA SER A 73 0.88 -0.74 -17.48
C SER A 73 1.30 -1.40 -16.17
N THR A 74 0.44 -1.40 -15.14
CA THR A 74 0.59 -2.21 -13.93
C THR A 74 -0.70 -2.97 -13.72
N PHE A 75 -0.61 -4.19 -13.17
CA PHE A 75 -1.76 -5.04 -12.88
C PHE A 75 -2.63 -5.37 -14.12
N GLY A 76 -2.00 -5.48 -15.29
CA GLY A 76 -2.71 -5.49 -16.57
C GLY A 76 -1.93 -6.13 -17.72
N ASP A 77 -1.65 -5.33 -18.76
CA ASP A 77 -1.18 -5.80 -20.07
C ASP A 77 0.14 -6.59 -20.01
N TRP A 78 1.10 -6.12 -19.21
CA TRP A 78 2.40 -6.79 -19.03
C TRP A 78 2.21 -8.14 -18.37
N SER A 79 1.49 -8.17 -17.25
CA SER A 79 1.15 -9.40 -16.54
C SER A 79 0.47 -10.43 -17.46
N VAL A 80 -0.43 -10.00 -18.34
CA VAL A 80 -1.06 -10.87 -19.34
C VAL A 80 -0.04 -11.40 -20.35
N MET A 81 0.82 -10.54 -20.89
CA MET A 81 1.88 -10.93 -21.81
C MET A 81 2.83 -11.94 -21.15
N ASP A 82 3.29 -11.67 -19.93
CA ASP A 82 4.28 -12.46 -19.21
C ASP A 82 3.79 -13.88 -18.97
N LEU A 83 2.57 -14.01 -18.44
CA LEU A 83 1.92 -15.30 -18.20
C LEU A 83 1.79 -16.11 -19.50
N LEU A 84 1.45 -15.47 -20.62
CA LEU A 84 1.32 -16.16 -21.90
C LEU A 84 2.66 -16.50 -22.51
N ARG A 85 3.63 -15.59 -22.47
CA ARG A 85 4.96 -15.81 -23.03
C ARG A 85 5.73 -16.87 -22.26
N ALA A 86 5.41 -17.10 -20.99
CA ALA A 86 5.91 -18.22 -20.20
C ALA A 86 5.17 -19.54 -20.42
N LYS A 87 4.02 -19.61 -21.12
CA LYS A 87 3.22 -20.87 -21.17
C LYS A 87 3.98 -22.06 -21.76
N TYR A 88 4.94 -21.81 -22.65
CA TYR A 88 5.77 -22.87 -23.23
C TYR A 88 6.66 -23.59 -22.20
N THR A 89 6.90 -22.99 -21.03
CA THR A 89 7.71 -23.62 -19.98
C THR A 89 7.00 -24.83 -19.38
N GLY A 90 5.67 -24.83 -19.38
CA GLY A 90 4.87 -25.87 -18.76
C GLY A 90 5.01 -25.91 -17.23
N TYR A 91 5.37 -24.81 -16.58
CA TYR A 91 5.51 -24.77 -15.12
C TYR A 91 4.16 -24.73 -14.39
N ASP A 92 4.18 -25.00 -13.08
CA ASP A 92 2.97 -25.18 -12.26
C ASP A 92 2.01 -23.99 -12.25
N TYR A 93 2.47 -22.75 -12.39
CA TYR A 93 1.61 -21.55 -12.40
C TYR A 93 0.45 -21.66 -13.41
N ILE A 94 0.61 -22.44 -14.50
CA ILE A 94 -0.46 -22.71 -15.49
C ILE A 94 -1.70 -23.32 -14.81
N ASN A 95 -1.51 -24.17 -13.79
CA ASN A 95 -2.59 -24.79 -13.02
C ASN A 95 -3.36 -23.77 -12.15
N HIS A 96 -2.79 -22.59 -11.93
CA HIS A 96 -3.38 -21.52 -11.11
C HIS A 96 -4.04 -20.43 -11.96
N ILE A 97 -3.93 -20.48 -13.29
CA ILE A 97 -4.58 -19.50 -14.17
C ILE A 97 -6.11 -19.71 -14.11
N PRO A 98 -6.89 -18.69 -13.71
CA PRO A 98 -8.34 -18.78 -13.73
C PRO A 98 -8.87 -19.08 -15.14
N GLY A 99 -9.89 -19.95 -15.25
CA GLY A 99 -10.37 -20.43 -16.56
C GLY A 99 -10.83 -19.35 -17.53
N ARG A 100 -11.23 -18.17 -17.04
CA ARG A 100 -11.64 -17.02 -17.84
C ARG A 100 -10.62 -15.87 -17.90
N TYR A 101 -9.44 -16.03 -17.32
CA TYR A 101 -8.47 -14.95 -17.12
C TYR A 101 -8.19 -14.14 -18.39
N PHE A 102 -7.84 -14.82 -19.49
CA PHE A 102 -7.51 -14.17 -20.76
C PHE A 102 -8.73 -13.73 -21.57
N SER A 103 -9.84 -14.48 -21.52
CA SER A 103 -11.06 -14.10 -22.26
C SER A 103 -11.77 -12.90 -21.63
N ASP A 104 -11.72 -12.78 -20.31
CA ASP A 104 -12.21 -11.61 -19.59
C ASP A 104 -11.35 -10.39 -19.92
N TYR A 105 -10.02 -10.55 -19.93
CA TYR A 105 -9.12 -9.49 -20.37
C TYR A 105 -9.39 -9.03 -21.80
N ILE A 106 -9.55 -9.94 -22.77
CA ILE A 106 -9.94 -9.57 -24.15
C ILE A 106 -11.24 -8.77 -24.15
N THR A 107 -12.23 -9.20 -23.37
CA THR A 107 -13.52 -8.51 -23.27
C THR A 107 -13.34 -7.09 -22.75
N HIS A 108 -12.53 -6.91 -21.69
CA HIS A 108 -12.21 -5.59 -21.14
C HIS A 108 -11.45 -4.72 -22.15
N VAL A 109 -10.48 -5.28 -22.88
CA VAL A 109 -9.73 -4.57 -23.93
C VAL A 109 -10.67 -4.14 -25.05
N GLU A 110 -11.48 -5.05 -25.61
CA GLU A 110 -12.41 -4.69 -26.68
C GLU A 110 -13.40 -3.60 -26.23
N GLN A 111 -13.90 -3.70 -24.99
CA GLN A 111 -14.80 -2.70 -24.44
C GLN A 111 -14.08 -1.35 -24.30
N TYR A 112 -12.89 -1.34 -23.69
CA TYR A 112 -12.05 -0.14 -23.58
C TYR A 112 -11.77 0.51 -24.95
N VAL A 113 -11.43 -0.29 -25.96
CA VAL A 113 -11.14 0.20 -27.31
C VAL A 113 -12.40 0.77 -27.98
N LYS A 114 -13.56 0.12 -27.81
CA LYS A 114 -14.87 0.63 -28.29
C LYS A 114 -15.23 1.95 -27.60
N ASP A 115 -15.05 2.03 -26.28
CA ASP A 115 -15.35 3.22 -25.48
C ASP A 115 -14.44 4.39 -25.85
N LYS A 116 -13.16 4.12 -26.09
CA LYS A 116 -12.18 5.06 -26.64
C LYS A 116 -12.33 5.32 -28.14
N LYS A 117 -13.27 4.65 -28.81
CA LYS A 117 -13.52 4.75 -30.25
C LYS A 117 -12.25 4.55 -31.09
N GLY A 118 -11.39 3.63 -30.67
CA GLY A 118 -10.10 3.34 -31.31
C GLY A 118 -9.00 4.36 -31.07
N VAL A 119 -9.27 5.47 -30.36
CA VAL A 119 -8.28 6.50 -29.99
C VAL A 119 -7.88 6.35 -28.53
N LEU A 120 -6.89 5.50 -28.28
CA LEU A 120 -6.51 5.07 -26.92
C LEU A 120 -5.87 6.19 -26.10
N ASP A 121 -5.06 7.04 -26.74
CA ASP A 121 -4.46 8.23 -26.12
C ASP A 121 -4.16 9.31 -27.18
N ILE A 122 -4.16 10.56 -26.74
CA ILE A 122 -4.07 11.76 -27.58
C ILE A 122 -2.64 12.24 -27.84
N ALA A 123 -1.67 11.68 -27.10
CA ALA A 123 -0.26 11.99 -27.18
C ALA A 123 0.64 10.74 -27.24
N LYS A 124 0.15 9.57 -26.85
CA LYS A 124 0.95 8.36 -26.65
C LYS A 124 0.57 7.25 -27.61
N SER A 125 1.34 7.05 -28.67
CA SER A 125 1.17 5.89 -29.55
C SER A 125 1.54 4.57 -28.88
N THR A 126 2.33 4.67 -27.81
CA THR A 126 2.70 3.55 -26.95
C THR A 126 1.50 2.82 -26.34
N GLU A 127 0.33 3.45 -26.22
CA GLU A 127 -0.88 2.77 -25.72
C GLU A 127 -1.38 1.67 -26.67
N TRP A 128 -1.32 1.91 -27.98
CA TRP A 128 -1.59 0.88 -28.98
C TRP A 128 -0.50 -0.17 -28.97
N SER A 129 0.77 0.27 -28.90
CA SER A 129 1.91 -0.64 -28.86
C SER A 129 1.79 -1.63 -27.70
N ARG A 130 1.48 -1.14 -26.50
CA ARG A 130 1.33 -1.92 -25.26
C ARG A 130 0.22 -2.97 -25.38
N LEU A 131 -0.99 -2.56 -25.80
CA LEU A 131 -2.09 -3.50 -26.03
C LEU A 131 -1.75 -4.54 -27.11
N MET A 132 -1.07 -4.15 -28.18
CA MET A 132 -0.63 -5.10 -29.21
C MET A 132 0.30 -6.17 -28.65
N LEU A 133 1.14 -5.88 -27.64
CA LEU A 133 1.98 -6.90 -27.00
C LEU A 133 1.12 -7.99 -26.34
N ALA A 134 0.20 -7.57 -25.47
CA ALA A 134 -0.70 -8.49 -24.77
C ALA A 134 -1.60 -9.26 -25.75
N LEU A 135 -2.23 -8.57 -26.70
CA LEU A 135 -3.13 -9.18 -27.67
C LEU A 135 -2.41 -10.16 -28.59
N SER A 136 -1.19 -9.84 -29.02
CA SER A 136 -0.38 -10.77 -29.84
C SER A 136 0.06 -11.99 -29.04
N ALA A 137 0.36 -11.82 -27.75
CA ALA A 137 0.65 -12.96 -26.86
C ALA A 137 -0.58 -13.87 -26.68
N ILE A 138 -1.79 -13.28 -26.63
CA ILE A 138 -3.08 -14.00 -26.60
C ILE A 138 -3.46 -14.57 -27.98
N GLY A 139 -2.81 -14.16 -29.06
CA GLY A 139 -3.23 -14.48 -30.42
C GLY A 139 -4.60 -13.89 -30.79
N HIS A 140 -4.99 -12.78 -30.16
CA HIS A 140 -6.14 -11.98 -30.58
C HIS A 140 -5.77 -11.11 -31.78
N ASP A 141 -6.65 -11.03 -32.79
CA ASP A 141 -6.37 -10.32 -34.04
C ASP A 141 -6.32 -8.80 -33.85
N VAL A 142 -5.12 -8.24 -33.91
CA VAL A 142 -4.88 -6.79 -33.78
C VAL A 142 -5.43 -5.96 -34.95
N HIS A 143 -5.86 -6.59 -36.04
CA HIS A 143 -6.55 -5.89 -37.15
C HIS A 143 -8.03 -5.65 -36.85
N ASN A 144 -8.58 -6.30 -35.81
CA ASN A 144 -9.96 -6.13 -35.39
C ASN A 144 -10.10 -6.26 -33.87
N VAL A 145 -9.64 -5.24 -33.15
CA VAL A 145 -9.81 -5.12 -31.71
C VAL A 145 -11.08 -4.30 -31.46
N GLY A 146 -12.18 -4.98 -31.17
CA GLY A 146 -13.46 -4.32 -30.94
C GLY A 146 -13.97 -3.49 -32.13
N GLY A 147 -13.59 -3.85 -33.37
CA GLY A 147 -13.93 -3.11 -34.60
C GLY A 147 -12.83 -2.20 -35.13
N TYR A 148 -11.67 -2.11 -34.45
CA TYR A 148 -10.58 -1.20 -34.82
C TYR A 148 -9.32 -1.94 -35.25
N ASN A 149 -8.65 -1.41 -36.28
CA ASN A 149 -7.41 -1.95 -36.82
C ASN A 149 -6.20 -1.17 -36.30
N PHE A 150 -5.43 -1.79 -35.39
CA PHE A 150 -4.29 -1.15 -34.76
C PHE A 150 -3.10 -0.93 -35.72
N PRO A 151 -2.67 -1.93 -36.52
CA PRO A 151 -1.66 -1.71 -37.57
C PRO A 151 -1.99 -0.53 -38.49
N SER A 152 -3.23 -0.43 -38.97
CA SER A 152 -3.65 0.68 -39.84
C SER A 152 -3.65 2.04 -39.12
N TYR A 153 -3.94 2.07 -37.82
CA TYR A 153 -3.79 3.29 -37.03
C TYR A 153 -2.32 3.73 -36.94
N LEU A 154 -1.42 2.80 -36.61
CA LEU A 154 0.02 3.08 -36.52
C LEU A 154 0.61 3.49 -37.89
N SER A 155 0.08 2.97 -39.00
CA SER A 155 0.43 3.43 -40.35
C SER A 155 0.07 4.88 -40.64
N GLN A 156 -0.95 5.43 -39.99
CA GLN A 156 -1.41 6.80 -40.21
C GLN A 156 -0.86 7.77 -39.16
N SER A 157 -0.10 7.27 -38.17
CA SER A 157 0.28 8.04 -37.00
C SER A 157 1.64 8.76 -37.12
N HIS A 158 2.22 8.94 -38.31
CA HIS A 158 3.61 9.42 -38.44
C HIS A 158 3.93 10.70 -37.66
N LYS A 159 3.07 11.73 -37.65
CA LYS A 159 3.33 12.94 -36.85
C LYS A 159 3.11 12.71 -35.35
N PHE A 160 2.25 11.78 -35.01
CA PHE A 160 1.83 11.45 -33.66
C PHE A 160 2.90 10.61 -32.95
N SER A 161 3.39 9.55 -33.60
CA SER A 161 4.38 8.59 -33.10
C SER A 161 5.65 9.25 -32.55
N TYR A 162 6.08 10.36 -33.13
CA TYR A 162 7.36 11.00 -32.82
C TYR A 162 7.24 12.09 -31.75
N ARG A 163 6.03 12.38 -31.26
CA ARG A 163 5.79 13.34 -30.16
C ARG A 163 6.45 12.88 -28.86
N GLN A 164 6.52 11.57 -28.63
CA GLN A 164 7.22 10.96 -27.51
C GLN A 164 8.74 10.83 -27.75
N GLY A 165 9.29 11.57 -28.73
CA GLY A 165 10.70 11.50 -29.07
C GLY A 165 11.05 10.16 -29.71
N ILE A 166 12.18 9.57 -29.31
CA ILE A 166 12.62 8.26 -29.81
C ILE A 166 11.78 7.10 -29.25
N ASN A 167 11.07 7.31 -28.14
CA ASN A 167 10.32 6.27 -27.44
C ASN A 167 9.15 5.72 -28.27
N GLY A 168 8.36 6.58 -28.91
CA GLY A 168 7.23 6.15 -29.75
C GLY A 168 7.66 5.27 -30.93
N PRO A 169 8.62 5.69 -31.77
CA PRO A 169 9.16 4.86 -32.85
C PRO A 169 9.73 3.51 -32.40
N ILE A 170 10.36 3.46 -31.22
CA ILE A 170 10.89 2.22 -30.64
C ILE A 170 9.74 1.25 -30.32
N TRP A 171 8.76 1.68 -29.54
CA TRP A 171 7.66 0.83 -29.10
C TRP A 171 6.73 0.40 -30.24
N GLU A 172 6.49 1.26 -31.23
CA GLU A 172 5.71 0.89 -32.41
C GLU A 172 6.41 -0.17 -33.24
N LEU A 173 7.73 -0.05 -33.43
CA LEU A 173 8.50 -1.11 -34.09
C LEU A 173 8.43 -2.42 -33.30
N ILE A 174 8.58 -2.38 -31.97
CA ILE A 174 8.44 -3.58 -31.12
C ILE A 174 7.04 -4.20 -31.31
N ALA A 175 5.98 -3.41 -31.20
CA ALA A 175 4.60 -3.86 -31.34
C ALA A 175 4.33 -4.49 -32.70
N MET A 176 4.75 -3.85 -33.79
CA MET A 176 4.59 -4.39 -35.14
C MET A 176 5.42 -5.66 -35.37
N ASN A 177 6.56 -5.78 -34.68
CA ASN A 177 7.39 -6.99 -34.76
C ASN A 177 6.78 -8.19 -34.03
N THR A 178 5.88 -8.02 -33.06
CA THR A 178 5.30 -9.13 -32.28
C THR A 178 4.66 -10.22 -33.13
N GLY A 179 3.71 -9.87 -33.99
CA GLY A 179 3.09 -10.81 -34.95
C GLY A 179 3.66 -10.73 -36.36
N ASN A 180 4.78 -10.01 -36.56
CA ASN A 180 5.29 -9.64 -37.89
C ASN A 180 4.26 -8.88 -38.75
N TYR A 181 3.50 -7.99 -38.10
CA TYR A 181 2.48 -7.15 -38.73
C TYR A 181 3.10 -6.18 -39.73
N GLN A 182 2.32 -5.83 -40.75
CA GLN A 182 2.77 -4.92 -41.81
C GLN A 182 2.12 -3.56 -41.65
N PHE A 183 2.92 -2.51 -41.88
CA PHE A 183 2.35 -1.19 -42.10
C PHE A 183 1.63 -1.16 -43.45
N ASP A 184 0.48 -0.51 -43.51
CA ASP A 184 -0.21 -0.19 -44.75
C ASP A 184 0.70 0.52 -45.76
N VAL A 185 0.42 0.30 -47.05
CA VAL A 185 1.13 0.97 -48.14
C VAL A 185 1.01 2.49 -47.96
N PRO A 186 2.14 3.24 -47.95
CA PRO A 186 2.09 4.68 -47.78
C PRO A 186 1.25 5.37 -48.86
N THR A 187 0.20 6.05 -48.44
CA THR A 187 -0.69 6.82 -49.34
C THR A 187 -0.36 8.31 -49.36
N THR A 188 0.38 8.78 -48.34
CA THR A 188 0.79 10.17 -48.16
C THR A 188 2.19 10.27 -47.56
N GLU A 189 2.84 11.43 -47.66
CA GLU A 189 4.11 11.71 -46.98
C GLU A 189 3.98 11.60 -45.44
N ASP A 190 2.78 11.81 -44.90
CA ASP A 190 2.44 11.68 -43.48
C ASP A 190 2.14 10.22 -43.04
N SER A 191 2.35 9.22 -43.90
CA SER A 191 2.20 7.80 -43.50
C SER A 191 3.44 7.32 -42.75
N ASN A 192 3.25 6.54 -41.68
CA ASN A 192 4.35 5.96 -40.92
C ASN A 192 4.82 4.64 -41.56
N THR A 193 6.11 4.33 -41.44
CA THR A 193 6.68 3.07 -41.92
C THR A 193 7.81 2.61 -41.00
N ALA A 194 8.11 1.31 -41.04
CA ALA A 194 9.28 0.76 -40.36
C ALA A 194 10.57 1.51 -40.71
N GLY A 195 10.82 1.77 -42.01
CA GLY A 195 12.02 2.48 -42.47
C GLY A 195 12.14 3.90 -41.91
N LYS A 196 11.05 4.67 -41.84
CA LYS A 196 11.07 6.03 -41.27
C LYS A 196 11.38 6.02 -39.77
N MET A 197 10.92 5.02 -39.03
CA MET A 197 11.21 4.88 -37.61
C MET A 197 12.66 4.45 -37.39
N ILE A 198 13.14 3.48 -38.18
CA ILE A 198 14.56 3.06 -38.18
C ILE A 198 15.46 4.26 -38.49
N ASP A 199 15.18 5.02 -39.56
CA ASP A 199 15.96 6.22 -39.93
C ASP A 199 16.04 7.23 -38.78
N TYR A 200 14.93 7.43 -38.08
CA TYR A 200 14.88 8.38 -36.98
C TYR A 200 15.62 7.91 -35.73
N ILE A 201 15.54 6.61 -35.40
CA ILE A 201 16.31 6.00 -34.33
C ILE A 201 17.80 6.13 -34.65
N LEU A 202 18.24 5.71 -35.83
CA LEU A 202 19.65 5.79 -36.24
C LEU A 202 20.17 7.23 -36.24
N LYS A 203 19.39 8.20 -36.72
CA LYS A 203 19.76 9.63 -36.69
C LYS A 203 19.98 10.17 -35.27
N ARG A 204 19.40 9.55 -34.25
CA ARG A 204 19.50 9.96 -32.84
C ARG A 204 20.55 9.19 -32.05
N GLU A 205 21.35 8.34 -32.70
CA GLU A 205 22.49 7.71 -32.04
C GLU A 205 23.39 8.77 -31.39
N VAL A 206 23.77 8.54 -30.14
CA VAL A 206 24.67 9.46 -29.42
C VAL A 206 26.13 9.18 -29.73
N GLU A 207 27.01 10.11 -29.36
CA GLU A 207 28.44 9.97 -29.58
C GLU A 207 28.98 8.71 -28.89
N ASN A 208 29.72 7.89 -29.65
CA ASN A 208 30.26 6.59 -29.23
C ASN A 208 29.24 5.44 -29.06
N GLY A 209 28.01 5.59 -29.59
CA GLY A 209 27.04 4.50 -29.70
C GLY A 209 25.96 4.49 -28.63
N GLY A 210 24.79 3.92 -28.97
CA GLY A 210 23.61 3.85 -28.10
C GLY A 210 22.66 5.03 -28.29
N TRP A 211 21.62 5.06 -27.45
CA TRP A 211 20.54 6.05 -27.53
C TRP A 211 20.12 6.53 -26.16
N THR A 212 19.42 7.65 -26.13
CA THR A 212 18.85 8.23 -24.91
C THR A 212 17.61 9.01 -25.23
N LEU A 213 16.74 9.17 -24.22
CA LEU A 213 15.58 10.03 -24.32
C LEU A 213 16.00 11.51 -24.32
N PHE A 214 17.00 11.85 -23.50
CA PHE A 214 17.49 13.22 -23.31
C PHE A 214 19.01 13.27 -23.13
N GLY A 215 19.64 14.34 -23.62
CA GLY A 215 21.09 14.53 -23.51
C GLY A 215 21.87 13.81 -24.61
N ASN A 216 23.13 13.49 -24.32
CA ASN A 216 24.10 13.00 -25.30
C ASN A 216 24.88 11.76 -24.83
N LYS A 217 24.43 11.10 -23.77
CA LYS A 217 25.02 9.87 -23.24
C LYS A 217 24.04 8.72 -23.41
N ALA A 218 24.55 7.54 -23.75
CA ALA A 218 23.73 6.35 -23.91
C ALA A 218 23.11 5.97 -22.56
N ASP A 219 21.81 5.69 -22.61
CA ASP A 219 20.99 5.26 -21.49
C ASP A 219 20.65 3.78 -21.68
N PRO A 220 20.83 2.91 -20.67
CA PRO A 220 20.62 1.47 -20.83
C PRO A 220 19.17 1.10 -21.14
N ASP A 221 18.17 1.84 -20.63
CA ASP A 221 16.77 1.57 -20.89
C ASP A 221 16.43 1.83 -22.35
N ILE A 222 16.69 3.06 -22.81
CA ILE A 222 16.39 3.49 -24.19
C ILE A 222 17.26 2.75 -25.19
N THR A 223 18.53 2.49 -24.86
CA THR A 223 19.41 1.71 -25.73
C THR A 223 18.94 0.26 -25.83
N GLY A 224 18.58 -0.37 -24.71
CA GLY A 224 18.02 -1.72 -24.67
C GLY A 224 16.76 -1.82 -25.51
N MET A 225 15.77 -0.95 -25.29
CA MET A 225 14.54 -0.94 -26.08
C MET A 225 14.78 -0.68 -27.57
N ALA A 226 15.69 0.24 -27.93
CA ALA A 226 16.05 0.48 -29.33
C ALA A 226 16.71 -0.76 -29.98
N LEU A 227 17.60 -1.45 -29.27
CA LEU A 227 18.21 -2.69 -29.75
C LEU A 227 17.16 -3.78 -29.96
N GLN A 228 16.19 -3.92 -29.05
CA GLN A 228 15.07 -4.87 -29.19
C GLN A 228 14.22 -4.55 -30.44
N ALA A 229 13.91 -3.27 -30.67
CA ALA A 229 13.17 -2.81 -31.86
C ALA A 229 13.93 -3.09 -33.17
N LEU A 230 15.25 -2.91 -33.16
CA LEU A 230 16.12 -3.05 -34.32
C LEU A 230 16.58 -4.50 -34.58
N ALA A 231 16.50 -5.39 -33.60
CA ALA A 231 17.02 -6.76 -33.68
C ALA A 231 16.51 -7.55 -34.90
N PRO A 232 15.20 -7.52 -35.26
CA PRO A 232 14.73 -8.22 -36.46
C PRO A 232 15.37 -7.73 -37.76
N TYR A 233 15.70 -6.44 -37.85
CA TYR A 233 16.33 -5.82 -39.03
C TYR A 233 17.85 -6.01 -39.03
N TYR A 234 18.47 -6.16 -37.85
CA TYR A 234 19.87 -6.55 -37.71
C TYR A 234 20.09 -7.99 -38.21
N LEU A 235 19.21 -8.91 -37.80
CA LEU A 235 19.31 -10.35 -38.06
C LEU A 235 18.87 -10.73 -39.47
N ASP A 236 17.87 -10.06 -40.05
CA ASP A 236 17.31 -10.38 -41.35
C ASP A 236 17.44 -9.22 -42.36
N LYS A 237 18.34 -9.40 -43.33
CA LYS A 237 18.56 -8.44 -44.42
C LYS A 237 17.35 -8.26 -45.33
N SER A 238 16.53 -9.30 -45.50
CA SER A 238 15.29 -9.21 -46.28
C SER A 238 14.29 -8.30 -45.58
N LYS A 239 14.06 -8.52 -44.28
CA LYS A 239 13.20 -7.65 -43.46
C LYS A 239 13.70 -6.21 -43.40
N PHE A 240 15.02 -6.01 -43.29
CA PHE A 240 15.65 -4.70 -43.45
C PHE A 240 15.33 -4.04 -44.79
N THR A 241 15.48 -4.78 -45.89
CA THR A 241 15.24 -4.25 -47.24
C THR A 241 13.78 -3.86 -47.43
N GLN A 242 12.85 -4.67 -46.90
CA GLN A 242 11.41 -4.39 -46.93
C GLN A 242 11.02 -3.15 -46.11
N ALA A 243 11.79 -2.80 -45.07
CA ALA A 243 11.50 -1.62 -44.26
C ALA A 243 11.61 -0.31 -45.05
N GLY A 244 12.41 -0.26 -46.13
CA GLY A 244 12.54 0.92 -46.98
C GLY A 244 13.25 2.10 -46.32
N THR A 245 14.23 1.83 -45.45
CA THR A 245 15.10 2.83 -44.79
C THR A 245 16.03 3.53 -45.79
N LYS A 246 16.43 4.76 -45.48
CA LYS A 246 17.44 5.52 -46.25
C LYS A 246 18.87 5.11 -45.91
N HIS A 247 19.08 4.50 -44.76
CA HIS A 247 20.38 3.98 -44.36
C HIS A 247 20.66 2.64 -45.04
N SER A 248 21.93 2.32 -45.22
CA SER A 248 22.39 0.99 -45.65
C SER A 248 22.31 0.00 -44.49
N HIS A 249 22.22 -1.30 -44.80
CA HIS A 249 22.22 -2.34 -43.77
C HIS A 249 23.49 -2.30 -42.92
N VAL A 250 24.63 -1.97 -43.54
CA VAL A 250 25.92 -1.83 -42.85
C VAL A 250 25.88 -0.70 -41.83
N GLU A 251 25.24 0.43 -42.12
CA GLU A 251 25.09 1.54 -41.16
C GLU A 251 24.20 1.16 -39.97
N LEU A 252 23.10 0.44 -40.21
CA LEU A 252 22.25 -0.08 -39.13
C LEU A 252 23.04 -1.05 -38.26
N LYS A 253 23.71 -2.05 -38.87
CA LYS A 253 24.50 -3.03 -38.12
C LYS A 253 25.62 -2.37 -37.33
N ALA A 254 26.30 -1.39 -37.92
CA ALA A 254 27.35 -0.65 -37.23
C ALA A 254 26.81 0.12 -36.01
N SER A 255 25.62 0.71 -36.11
CA SER A 255 24.99 1.44 -35.00
C SER A 255 24.53 0.50 -33.88
N VAL A 256 23.90 -0.63 -34.22
CA VAL A 256 23.53 -1.71 -33.28
C VAL A 256 24.77 -2.26 -32.56
N GLU A 257 25.84 -2.54 -33.30
CA GLU A 257 27.08 -3.04 -32.71
C GLU A 257 27.80 -2.00 -31.84
N ARG A 258 27.81 -0.71 -32.22
CA ARG A 258 28.33 0.35 -31.35
C ARG A 258 27.52 0.47 -30.06
N ALA A 259 26.20 0.36 -30.14
CA ALA A 259 25.33 0.34 -28.97
C ALA A 259 25.60 -0.87 -28.07
N LEU A 260 25.77 -2.08 -28.62
CA LEU A 260 26.19 -3.26 -27.85
C LEU A 260 27.56 -3.07 -27.19
N SER A 261 28.54 -2.56 -27.93
CA SER A 261 29.86 -2.23 -27.37
C SER A 261 29.71 -1.24 -26.22
N LYS A 262 28.85 -0.22 -26.37
CA LYS A 262 28.60 0.75 -25.33
C LYS A 262 27.93 0.13 -24.10
N MET A 263 26.98 -0.78 -24.28
CA MET A 263 26.32 -1.50 -23.18
C MET A 263 27.29 -2.41 -22.43
N ALA A 264 28.21 -3.09 -23.12
CA ALA A 264 29.27 -3.84 -22.45
C ALA A 264 30.22 -2.91 -21.69
N ASP A 265 30.58 -1.75 -22.26
CA ASP A 265 31.50 -0.80 -21.64
C ASP A 265 30.94 -0.12 -20.38
N ILE A 266 29.60 0.02 -20.24
CA ILE A 266 28.96 0.69 -19.09
C ILE A 266 28.35 -0.28 -18.07
N GLN A 267 28.45 -1.60 -18.29
CA GLN A 267 27.93 -2.59 -17.35
C GLN A 267 28.71 -2.54 -16.03
N HIS A 268 28.01 -2.65 -14.90
CA HIS A 268 28.67 -2.73 -13.60
C HIS A 268 29.37 -4.07 -13.41
N VAL A 269 30.38 -4.10 -12.54
CA VAL A 269 31.19 -5.30 -12.24
C VAL A 269 30.38 -6.48 -11.71
N ASN A 270 29.17 -6.25 -11.20
CA ASN A 270 28.25 -7.26 -10.71
C ASN A 270 27.28 -7.73 -11.82
N GLY A 271 27.37 -7.19 -13.04
CA GLY A 271 26.51 -7.52 -14.18
C GLY A 271 25.26 -6.65 -14.33
N SER A 272 25.00 -5.73 -13.39
CA SER A 272 23.84 -4.84 -13.41
C SER A 272 24.04 -3.57 -14.25
N TYR A 273 22.95 -2.84 -14.47
CA TYR A 273 22.94 -1.55 -15.15
C TYR A 273 22.36 -0.44 -14.27
N GLU A 274 22.98 0.74 -14.38
CA GLU A 274 22.57 1.95 -13.68
C GLU A 274 21.86 2.90 -14.64
N ALA A 275 20.69 3.38 -14.23
CA ALA A 275 20.02 4.51 -14.85
C ALA A 275 19.71 5.55 -13.77
N TRP A 276 19.84 6.83 -14.12
CA TRP A 276 19.51 7.95 -13.22
C TRP A 276 20.21 7.90 -11.85
N GLY A 277 21.41 7.30 -11.79
CA GLY A 277 22.25 7.23 -10.59
C GLY A 277 22.01 6.02 -9.70
N ASN A 278 21.18 5.05 -10.11
CA ASN A 278 20.89 3.85 -9.32
C ASN A 278 20.88 2.59 -10.17
N VAL A 279 21.40 1.51 -9.60
CA VAL A 279 21.34 0.17 -10.17
C VAL A 279 19.91 -0.34 -10.03
N THR A 280 19.24 -0.61 -11.16
CA THR A 280 17.83 -1.04 -11.19
C THR A 280 17.67 -2.39 -11.85
N ALA A 281 16.61 -3.09 -11.46
CA ALA A 281 16.21 -4.34 -12.07
C ALA A 281 15.81 -4.11 -13.54
N GLU A 282 15.03 -3.07 -13.80
CA GLU A 282 14.45 -2.71 -15.09
C GLU A 282 15.53 -2.40 -16.13
N SER A 283 16.54 -1.60 -15.78
CA SER A 283 17.63 -1.29 -16.71
C SER A 283 18.47 -2.51 -17.03
N THR A 284 18.67 -3.39 -16.05
CA THR A 284 19.37 -4.65 -16.27
C THR A 284 18.56 -5.57 -17.20
N VAL A 285 17.24 -5.64 -17.02
CA VAL A 285 16.32 -6.38 -17.88
C VAL A 285 16.33 -5.87 -19.32
N GLN A 286 16.28 -4.55 -19.55
CA GLN A 286 16.21 -4.00 -20.91
C GLN A 286 17.41 -4.43 -21.77
N VAL A 287 18.61 -4.52 -21.17
CA VAL A 287 19.81 -5.00 -21.86
C VAL A 287 19.77 -6.52 -22.04
N LEU A 288 19.35 -7.29 -21.03
CA LEU A 288 19.19 -8.75 -21.15
C LEU A 288 18.25 -9.14 -22.31
N VAL A 289 17.09 -8.48 -22.40
CA VAL A 289 16.12 -8.72 -23.49
C VAL A 289 16.70 -8.30 -24.83
N ALA A 290 17.46 -7.21 -24.91
CA ALA A 290 18.12 -6.77 -26.14
C ALA A 290 19.15 -7.79 -26.66
N VAL A 291 20.05 -8.27 -25.78
CA VAL A 291 21.12 -9.21 -26.14
C VAL A 291 20.53 -10.55 -26.61
N THR A 292 19.53 -11.06 -25.90
CA THR A 292 18.84 -12.30 -26.27
C THR A 292 18.00 -12.14 -27.54
N ALA A 293 17.36 -10.98 -27.77
CA ALA A 293 16.65 -10.68 -29.01
C ALA A 293 17.58 -10.63 -30.24
N LEU A 294 18.84 -10.22 -30.05
CA LEU A 294 19.90 -10.26 -31.07
C LEU A 294 20.51 -11.66 -31.24
N GLN A 295 19.96 -12.69 -30.59
CA GLN A 295 20.43 -14.08 -30.60
C GLN A 295 21.88 -14.23 -30.11
N MET A 296 22.26 -13.41 -29.13
CA MET A 296 23.57 -13.47 -28.49
C MET A 296 23.41 -14.00 -27.07
N ASP A 297 24.37 -14.82 -26.61
CA ASP A 297 24.37 -15.31 -25.23
C ASP A 297 24.97 -14.22 -24.32
N PRO A 298 24.19 -13.64 -23.39
CA PRO A 298 24.71 -12.66 -22.44
C PRO A 298 25.79 -13.23 -21.51
N LEU A 299 25.94 -14.55 -21.45
CA LEU A 299 26.97 -15.25 -20.67
C LEU A 299 28.15 -15.75 -21.51
N ALA A 300 28.21 -15.42 -22.81
CA ALA A 300 29.34 -15.81 -23.64
C ALA A 300 30.64 -15.14 -23.14
N PRO A 301 31.78 -15.87 -23.10
CA PRO A 301 33.06 -15.28 -22.71
C PRO A 301 33.50 -14.16 -23.66
N SER A 302 33.06 -14.19 -24.92
CA SER A 302 33.24 -13.12 -25.88
C SER A 302 32.13 -13.12 -26.94
N ILE A 303 31.82 -11.93 -27.44
CA ILE A 303 30.90 -11.67 -28.54
C ILE A 303 31.63 -10.85 -29.59
N THR A 304 31.64 -11.33 -30.83
CA THR A 304 32.27 -10.63 -31.96
C THR A 304 31.26 -9.68 -32.60
N LEU A 305 31.69 -8.44 -32.81
CA LEU A 305 30.96 -7.36 -33.50
C LEU A 305 31.67 -7.06 -34.83
N PRO A 306 31.34 -7.81 -35.89
CA PRO A 306 32.14 -7.84 -37.12
C PRO A 306 32.06 -6.57 -37.96
N THR A 307 30.94 -5.84 -37.91
CA THR A 307 30.73 -4.62 -38.71
C THR A 307 31.62 -3.48 -38.23
N ILE A 308 31.88 -3.41 -36.92
CA ILE A 308 32.79 -2.42 -36.31
C ILE A 308 34.16 -3.00 -35.92
N ASN A 309 34.40 -4.27 -36.26
CA ASN A 309 35.64 -5.00 -35.97
C ASN A 309 36.05 -4.92 -34.48
N LYS A 310 35.11 -5.21 -33.57
CA LYS A 310 35.36 -5.28 -32.13
C LYS A 310 34.99 -6.66 -31.57
N THR A 311 35.61 -7.02 -30.47
CA THR A 311 35.18 -8.13 -29.61
C THR A 311 34.85 -7.56 -28.24
N ILE A 312 33.68 -7.89 -27.72
CA ILE A 312 33.20 -7.45 -26.41
C ILE A 312 32.94 -8.67 -25.53
N SER A 313 32.74 -8.44 -24.24
CA SER A 313 32.26 -9.45 -23.31
C SER A 313 31.39 -8.75 -22.28
N PHE A 314 30.23 -9.33 -21.98
CA PHE A 314 29.47 -8.93 -20.79
C PHE A 314 30.05 -9.63 -19.57
N VAL A 315 29.76 -9.10 -18.39
CA VAL A 315 30.26 -9.65 -17.12
C VAL A 315 29.83 -11.11 -16.92
N THR A 316 30.80 -12.00 -16.74
CA THR A 316 30.60 -13.48 -16.62
C THR A 316 31.30 -14.12 -15.41
N SER A 317 32.21 -13.42 -14.74
CA SER A 317 32.85 -13.83 -13.48
C SER A 317 32.59 -12.88 -12.31
N GLY A 318 31.84 -11.81 -12.60
CA GLY A 318 31.31 -10.74 -11.75
C GLY A 318 32.08 -10.30 -10.51
N GLY A 319 31.33 -9.77 -9.54
CA GLY A 319 31.84 -9.00 -8.42
C GLY A 319 30.80 -8.84 -7.32
N ILE A 320 31.22 -8.29 -6.18
CA ILE A 320 30.31 -8.07 -5.04
C ILE A 320 29.66 -6.68 -5.18
N HIS A 321 28.34 -6.63 -5.06
CA HIS A 321 27.55 -5.42 -4.94
C HIS A 321 26.55 -5.61 -3.80
N ASP A 322 26.39 -4.61 -2.93
CA ASP A 322 25.49 -4.65 -1.77
C ASP A 322 25.65 -5.88 -0.86
N GLY A 323 26.88 -6.42 -0.78
CA GLY A 323 27.20 -7.59 0.02
C GLY A 323 26.84 -8.93 -0.64
N VAL A 324 26.28 -8.92 -1.85
CA VAL A 324 25.97 -10.13 -2.63
C VAL A 324 26.92 -10.24 -3.81
N LYS A 325 27.43 -11.44 -4.03
CA LYS A 325 28.20 -11.76 -5.22
C LYS A 325 27.25 -12.14 -6.35
N SER A 326 27.40 -11.50 -7.50
CA SER A 326 26.76 -11.92 -8.74
C SER A 326 27.84 -12.10 -9.80
N ASN A 327 27.76 -13.17 -10.58
CA ASN A 327 28.77 -13.49 -11.59
C ASN A 327 28.39 -12.91 -12.96
N ASN A 328 27.12 -12.60 -13.18
CA ASN A 328 26.58 -12.17 -14.45
C ASN A 328 25.25 -11.38 -14.29
N MET A 329 24.68 -10.92 -15.40
CA MET A 329 23.45 -10.12 -15.37
C MET A 329 22.20 -10.88 -14.89
N ILE A 330 22.14 -12.22 -15.04
CA ILE A 330 21.04 -13.04 -14.49
C ILE A 330 21.16 -13.08 -12.96
N ASP A 331 22.35 -13.40 -12.43
CA ASP A 331 22.61 -13.37 -10.99
C ASP A 331 22.31 -11.99 -10.39
N ALA A 332 22.65 -10.93 -11.13
CA ALA A 332 22.33 -9.56 -10.74
C ALA A 332 20.82 -9.35 -10.62
N LEU A 333 20.02 -9.82 -11.57
CA LEU A 333 18.55 -9.76 -11.50
C LEU A 333 17.98 -10.56 -10.33
N LEU A 334 18.53 -11.74 -10.03
CA LEU A 334 18.08 -12.54 -8.89
C LEU A 334 18.37 -11.85 -7.54
N SER A 335 19.35 -10.96 -7.48
CA SER A 335 19.62 -10.17 -6.27
C SER A 335 18.49 -9.21 -5.89
N PHE A 336 17.58 -8.89 -6.82
CA PHE A 336 16.40 -8.08 -6.55
C PHE A 336 15.22 -8.88 -5.98
N TRP A 337 15.35 -10.20 -5.80
CA TRP A 337 14.27 -11.03 -5.27
C TRP A 337 13.77 -10.55 -3.89
N ALA A 338 12.44 -10.56 -3.71
CA ALA A 338 11.76 -10.23 -2.46
C ALA A 338 11.16 -11.51 -1.84
N PRO A 339 11.92 -12.26 -1.03
CA PRO A 339 11.42 -13.50 -0.42
C PRO A 339 10.25 -13.21 0.54
N ASN A 340 9.30 -14.14 0.60
CA ASN A 340 8.08 -14.05 1.43
C ASN A 340 7.18 -12.84 1.11
N SER A 341 7.19 -12.37 -0.14
CA SER A 341 6.31 -11.29 -0.58
C SER A 341 4.92 -11.78 -1.00
N GLY A 342 4.77 -13.06 -1.38
CA GLY A 342 3.48 -13.67 -1.71
C GLY A 342 2.81 -14.39 -0.55
N SER A 343 1.74 -15.13 -0.84
CA SER A 343 0.96 -15.86 0.17
C SER A 343 1.73 -17.02 0.84
N SER A 344 2.84 -17.47 0.25
CA SER A 344 3.67 -18.56 0.74
C SER A 344 5.14 -18.42 0.29
N ALA A 345 6.02 -19.29 0.76
CA ALA A 345 7.47 -19.20 0.51
C ALA A 345 7.86 -19.46 -0.97
N GLU A 346 7.01 -20.16 -1.72
CA GLU A 346 7.16 -20.43 -3.14
C GLU A 346 6.44 -19.40 -4.05
N VAL A 347 5.96 -18.29 -3.48
CA VAL A 347 5.33 -17.19 -4.19
C VAL A 347 5.98 -15.87 -3.80
N GLY A 348 6.41 -15.09 -4.79
CA GLY A 348 7.02 -13.78 -4.54
C GLY A 348 7.41 -13.05 -5.82
N GLY A 349 7.78 -11.77 -5.69
CA GLY A 349 8.20 -10.92 -6.80
C GLY A 349 9.56 -10.27 -6.60
N PHE A 350 9.82 -9.20 -7.35
CA PHE A 350 11.11 -8.50 -7.40
C PHE A 350 11.02 -7.05 -6.93
N LYS A 351 12.13 -6.54 -6.42
CA LYS A 351 12.34 -5.14 -6.03
C LYS A 351 12.80 -4.32 -7.23
N HIS A 352 12.57 -3.01 -7.19
CA HIS A 352 13.10 -2.05 -8.16
C HIS A 352 14.64 -1.86 -8.00
N VAL A 353 15.11 -1.67 -6.77
CA VAL A 353 16.54 -1.46 -6.42
C VAL A 353 16.99 -2.38 -5.28
N THR A 354 18.25 -2.83 -5.30
CA THR A 354 18.90 -3.49 -4.14
C THR A 354 19.52 -2.48 -3.19
N SER A 355 20.02 -1.36 -3.70
CA SER A 355 20.49 -0.23 -2.92
C SER A 355 20.36 1.07 -3.70
N GLY A 356 20.39 2.21 -3.01
CA GLY A 356 20.33 3.53 -3.61
C GLY A 356 18.93 4.15 -3.61
N TYR A 357 18.80 5.22 -4.37
CA TYR A 357 17.60 6.02 -4.59
C TYR A 357 16.70 5.34 -5.63
N ASP A 358 15.55 4.87 -5.21
CA ASP A 358 14.57 4.10 -5.99
C ASP A 358 13.71 4.94 -6.95
N GLY A 359 14.18 6.12 -7.37
CA GLY A 359 13.45 6.99 -8.31
C GLY A 359 12.14 7.59 -7.77
N GLY A 360 11.75 7.29 -6.52
CA GLY A 360 10.52 7.74 -5.89
C GLY A 360 9.39 6.70 -5.92
N GLY A 361 9.60 5.47 -5.48
CA GLY A 361 8.61 4.37 -5.48
C GLY A 361 8.54 3.50 -4.21
N GLY A 362 9.49 3.57 -3.28
CA GLY A 362 9.66 2.67 -2.13
C GLY A 362 11.13 2.32 -1.94
N SER A 363 11.62 2.31 -0.70
CA SER A 363 13.05 2.30 -0.34
C SER A 363 13.87 1.03 -0.72
N GLY A 364 13.56 0.35 -1.83
CA GLY A 364 14.12 -0.95 -2.23
C GLY A 364 13.71 -2.12 -1.33
N ILE A 365 13.00 -1.87 -0.22
CA ILE A 365 12.76 -2.85 0.84
C ILE A 365 11.64 -3.86 0.54
N GLY A 366 10.83 -3.62 -0.50
CA GLY A 366 9.64 -4.40 -0.81
C GLY A 366 9.51 -4.72 -2.29
N VAL A 367 8.62 -5.66 -2.60
CA VAL A 367 8.25 -6.02 -3.96
C VAL A 367 7.66 -4.81 -4.70
N ASP A 368 8.05 -4.64 -5.96
CA ASP A 368 7.54 -3.63 -6.88
C ASP A 368 6.83 -4.33 -8.04
N ALA A 369 5.65 -3.84 -8.44
CA ALA A 369 4.84 -4.48 -9.46
C ALA A 369 5.51 -4.42 -10.84
N MET A 370 6.02 -3.25 -11.23
CA MET A 370 6.69 -3.04 -12.51
C MET A 370 7.98 -3.85 -12.59
N ALA A 371 8.82 -3.79 -11.54
CA ALA A 371 10.03 -4.59 -11.48
C ALA A 371 9.71 -6.08 -11.55
N THR A 372 8.61 -6.53 -10.93
CA THR A 372 8.19 -7.94 -10.97
C THR A 372 7.83 -8.37 -12.39
N ASP A 373 6.97 -7.64 -13.10
CA ASP A 373 6.64 -7.94 -14.50
C ASP A 373 7.91 -7.89 -15.38
N GLN A 374 8.75 -6.84 -15.24
CA GLN A 374 9.95 -6.68 -16.06
C GLN A 374 10.99 -7.77 -15.85
N VAL A 375 11.31 -8.09 -14.59
CA VAL A 375 12.25 -9.18 -14.30
C VAL A 375 11.68 -10.51 -14.75
N LEU A 376 10.37 -10.75 -14.56
CA LEU A 376 9.74 -11.98 -15.05
C LEU A 376 9.90 -12.12 -16.56
N TYR A 377 9.54 -11.11 -17.36
CA TYR A 377 9.73 -11.23 -18.82
C TYR A 377 11.19 -11.29 -19.23
N GLY A 378 12.10 -10.70 -18.44
CA GLY A 378 13.55 -10.79 -18.68
C GLY A 378 14.06 -12.23 -18.49
N LEU A 379 13.66 -12.88 -17.41
CA LEU A 379 13.97 -14.29 -17.15
C LEU A 379 13.32 -15.21 -18.19
N ILE A 380 12.08 -14.92 -18.59
CA ILE A 380 11.40 -15.61 -19.70
C ILE A 380 12.20 -15.43 -21.00
N ALA A 381 12.64 -14.22 -21.33
CA ALA A 381 13.41 -13.96 -22.55
C ALA A 381 14.70 -14.79 -22.59
N TYR A 382 15.40 -14.89 -21.45
CA TYR A 382 16.60 -15.72 -21.34
C TYR A 382 16.29 -17.22 -21.44
N ASP A 383 15.28 -17.72 -20.73
CA ASP A 383 14.87 -19.13 -20.82
C ASP A 383 14.47 -19.52 -22.25
N ARG A 384 13.73 -18.64 -22.94
CA ARG A 384 13.37 -18.80 -24.36
C ARG A 384 14.61 -18.89 -25.24
N PHE A 385 15.57 -17.99 -25.05
CA PHE A 385 16.84 -18.01 -25.79
C PHE A 385 17.60 -19.33 -25.57
N LYS A 386 17.75 -19.78 -24.31
CA LYS A 386 18.44 -21.04 -24.00
C LYS A 386 17.76 -22.26 -24.61
N LYS A 387 16.43 -22.23 -24.72
CA LYS A 387 15.61 -23.30 -25.32
C LYS A 387 15.40 -23.15 -26.83
N GLY A 388 16.07 -22.19 -27.48
CA GLY A 388 15.96 -21.96 -28.93
C GLY A 388 14.55 -21.56 -29.39
N LYS A 389 13.77 -20.94 -28.50
CA LYS A 389 12.44 -20.41 -28.81
C LYS A 389 12.55 -19.01 -29.41
N ASN A 390 11.46 -18.54 -30.02
CA ASN A 390 11.41 -17.17 -30.53
C ASN A 390 11.72 -16.16 -29.41
N ALA A 391 12.40 -15.06 -29.73
CA ALA A 391 12.65 -13.96 -28.80
C ALA A 391 11.36 -13.46 -28.13
N LEU A 392 11.47 -12.79 -26.98
CA LEU A 392 10.31 -12.37 -26.17
C LEU A 392 9.22 -11.69 -27.01
N TYR A 393 9.59 -10.63 -27.75
CA TYR A 393 8.70 -9.87 -28.63
C TYR A 393 8.61 -10.42 -30.06
N ASN A 394 9.08 -11.64 -30.34
CA ASN A 394 8.69 -12.36 -31.54
C ASN A 394 7.65 -13.41 -31.12
N MET A 395 6.38 -13.05 -31.25
CA MET A 395 5.24 -13.84 -30.81
C MET A 395 4.58 -14.62 -31.96
N THR A 396 5.25 -14.71 -33.11
CA THR A 396 4.74 -15.48 -34.26
C THR A 396 4.51 -16.97 -33.96
N ASP A 397 5.08 -17.48 -32.86
CA ASP A 397 4.86 -18.83 -32.33
C ASP A 397 3.62 -18.95 -31.43
N MET A 398 2.88 -17.86 -31.19
CA MET A 398 1.70 -17.85 -30.30
C MET A 398 0.44 -17.34 -30.98
N ILE A 399 0.58 -16.53 -32.04
CA ILE A 399 -0.54 -15.86 -32.74
C ILE A 399 -1.55 -16.82 -33.37
N ASN A 400 -1.19 -18.09 -33.57
CA ASN A 400 -2.09 -19.11 -34.10
C ASN A 400 -2.97 -19.78 -33.03
N GLY A 401 -2.89 -19.34 -31.76
CA GLY A 401 -3.69 -19.86 -30.66
C GLY A 401 -3.13 -21.11 -29.98
N GLU A 402 -1.92 -21.58 -30.34
CA GLU A 402 -1.33 -22.81 -29.77
C GLU A 402 -1.23 -22.80 -28.24
N HIS A 403 -1.06 -21.62 -27.64
CA HIS A 403 -0.99 -21.42 -26.20
C HIS A 403 -2.27 -21.81 -25.43
N GLN A 404 -3.42 -21.90 -26.11
CA GLN A 404 -4.67 -22.36 -25.53
C GLN A 404 -4.63 -23.85 -25.18
N ASN A 405 -3.76 -24.62 -25.86
CA ASN A 405 -3.59 -26.06 -25.64
C ASN A 405 -2.38 -26.40 -24.75
N MET A 406 -1.65 -25.39 -24.25
CA MET A 406 -0.51 -25.61 -23.35
C MET A 406 -1.00 -25.93 -21.94
N TYR A 407 -0.45 -26.99 -21.38
CA TYR A 407 -0.71 -27.47 -20.02
C TYR A 407 0.59 -27.54 -19.23
N ALA A 408 0.48 -27.58 -17.91
CA ALA A 408 1.64 -27.80 -17.07
C ALA A 408 2.27 -29.17 -17.38
N SER A 409 3.55 -29.16 -17.70
CA SER A 409 4.38 -30.35 -17.89
C SER A 409 4.25 -31.29 -16.70
N GLN A 410 4.52 -32.58 -16.93
CA GLN A 410 4.44 -33.61 -15.91
C GLN A 410 5.82 -34.25 -15.73
N VAL A 411 6.26 -34.34 -14.48
CA VAL A 411 7.42 -35.09 -14.04
C VAL A 411 6.99 -36.10 -12.99
N ASN A 412 7.79 -37.15 -12.81
CA ASN A 412 7.51 -38.20 -11.86
C ASN A 412 8.31 -37.98 -10.57
N ILE A 413 7.63 -38.08 -9.44
CA ILE A 413 8.28 -38.31 -8.15
C ILE A 413 8.02 -39.77 -7.77
N GLU A 414 9.07 -40.58 -7.86
CA GLU A 414 9.05 -41.96 -7.40
C GLU A 414 9.45 -42.02 -5.92
N LEU A 415 8.56 -42.53 -5.08
CA LEU A 415 8.82 -42.79 -3.67
C LEU A 415 9.12 -44.28 -3.51
N ASN A 416 10.39 -44.63 -3.46
CA ASN A 416 10.86 -46.01 -3.43
C ASN A 416 10.99 -46.51 -1.97
N GLY A 417 10.09 -47.42 -1.59
CA GLY A 417 10.07 -48.04 -0.28
C GLY A 417 10.79 -49.39 -0.29
N ASN A 418 12.07 -49.44 0.09
CA ASN A 418 12.84 -50.67 -0.10
C ASN A 418 12.34 -51.91 0.69
N VAL A 419 11.46 -51.80 1.70
CA VAL A 419 10.87 -53.00 2.39
C VAL A 419 9.48 -52.77 3.07
N ILE A 420 8.99 -51.54 3.28
CA ILE A 420 7.81 -51.27 4.14
C ILE A 420 6.62 -50.62 3.40
N ILE A 421 6.83 -50.12 2.18
CA ILE A 421 5.83 -49.36 1.41
C ILE A 421 5.98 -49.76 -0.06
N GLU A 422 4.87 -49.93 -0.77
CA GLU A 422 4.89 -50.08 -2.23
C GLU A 422 5.49 -48.84 -2.90
N THR A 423 6.34 -49.04 -3.91
CA THR A 423 6.83 -47.93 -4.73
C THR A 423 5.64 -47.22 -5.37
N THR A 424 5.52 -45.92 -5.12
CA THR A 424 4.46 -45.09 -5.69
C THR A 424 5.06 -44.01 -6.58
N THR A 425 4.47 -43.83 -7.76
CA THR A 425 4.81 -42.75 -8.68
C THR A 425 3.71 -41.71 -8.63
N LYS A 426 4.06 -40.46 -8.32
CA LYS A 426 3.15 -39.32 -8.42
C LYS A 426 3.55 -38.45 -9.60
N HIS A 427 2.58 -38.11 -10.44
CA HIS A 427 2.74 -37.07 -11.46
C HIS A 427 2.61 -35.70 -10.80
N GLN A 428 3.56 -34.81 -11.08
CA GLN A 428 3.64 -33.45 -10.54
C GLN A 428 4.11 -32.50 -11.64
N SER A 429 3.78 -31.23 -11.51
CA SER A 429 4.32 -30.21 -12.41
C SER A 429 5.66 -29.67 -11.91
N PRO A 430 6.61 -29.35 -12.80
CA PRO A 430 7.84 -28.65 -12.42
C PRO A 430 7.53 -27.39 -11.61
N TYR A 431 8.29 -27.20 -10.53
CA TYR A 431 8.17 -26.13 -9.55
C TYR A 431 6.85 -26.06 -8.76
N SER A 432 6.00 -27.09 -8.88
CA SER A 432 4.96 -27.32 -7.86
C SER A 432 5.62 -27.62 -6.51
N THR A 433 4.87 -27.44 -5.42
CA THR A 433 5.35 -27.80 -4.08
C THR A 433 4.58 -29.01 -3.56
N VAL A 434 5.30 -30.03 -3.12
CA VAL A 434 4.72 -31.25 -2.55
C VAL A 434 5.13 -31.44 -1.10
N HIS A 435 4.18 -31.82 -0.26
CA HIS A 435 4.50 -32.34 1.06
C HIS A 435 4.97 -33.79 0.95
N LEU A 436 6.18 -34.06 1.44
CA LEU A 436 6.68 -35.43 1.49
C LEU A 436 5.82 -36.27 2.45
N PRO A 437 5.44 -37.49 2.06
CA PRO A 437 4.54 -38.29 2.87
C PRO A 437 5.20 -38.73 4.19
N ASP A 438 4.33 -39.00 5.17
CA ASP A 438 4.69 -39.45 6.53
C ASP A 438 4.13 -40.86 6.82
N PRO A 439 4.63 -41.89 6.11
CA PRO A 439 4.19 -43.26 6.31
C PRO A 439 4.84 -43.87 7.57
N PRO A 440 4.13 -44.77 8.28
CA PRO A 440 4.68 -45.43 9.46
C PRO A 440 6.02 -46.13 9.19
N GLY A 441 7.01 -45.89 10.04
CA GLY A 441 8.31 -46.56 9.98
C GLY A 441 9.36 -45.93 9.05
N VAL A 442 9.04 -44.82 8.38
CA VAL A 442 10.01 -44.03 7.59
C VAL A 442 10.51 -42.86 8.42
N MET A 443 11.82 -42.80 8.67
CA MET A 443 12.46 -41.68 9.37
C MET A 443 12.79 -40.51 8.44
N SER A 444 13.17 -40.83 7.20
CA SER A 444 13.54 -39.85 6.20
C SER A 444 13.45 -40.41 4.78
N TRP A 445 13.40 -39.51 3.82
CA TRP A 445 13.53 -39.75 2.40
C TRP A 445 14.95 -39.36 1.97
N ASN A 446 15.60 -40.14 1.11
CA ASN A 446 16.96 -39.87 0.67
C ASN A 446 17.07 -39.87 -0.85
N THR A 447 17.92 -39.02 -1.43
CA THR A 447 18.15 -39.00 -2.89
C THR A 447 18.94 -40.20 -3.41
N LYS A 448 19.54 -41.01 -2.52
CA LYS A 448 20.23 -42.26 -2.85
C LYS A 448 19.72 -43.42 -1.98
N ALA A 449 19.67 -44.61 -2.58
CA ALA A 449 19.18 -45.82 -1.92
C ALA A 449 20.02 -46.23 -0.70
N ASP A 450 21.32 -45.97 -0.72
CA ASP A 450 22.28 -46.30 0.34
C ASP A 450 22.27 -45.29 1.51
N GLY A 451 21.43 -44.26 1.44
CA GLY A 451 21.31 -43.22 2.47
C GLY A 451 22.43 -42.18 2.47
N THR A 452 23.37 -42.24 1.51
CA THR A 452 24.49 -41.27 1.38
C THR A 452 24.10 -39.99 0.64
N GLY A 453 22.89 -39.94 0.08
CA GLY A 453 22.36 -38.78 -0.62
C GLY A 453 21.78 -37.75 0.34
N VAL A 454 21.14 -36.74 -0.24
CA VAL A 454 20.50 -35.66 0.51
C VAL A 454 19.25 -36.18 1.21
N ARG A 455 19.12 -35.84 2.48
CA ARG A 455 18.04 -36.32 3.35
C ARG A 455 16.93 -35.28 3.47
N TYR A 456 15.69 -35.74 3.35
CA TYR A 456 14.45 -35.01 3.62
C TYR A 456 13.63 -35.72 4.67
N TYR A 457 12.87 -34.95 5.44
CA TYR A 457 12.02 -35.49 6.48
C TYR A 457 10.57 -35.61 6.02
N PRO A 458 9.79 -36.53 6.61
CA PRO A 458 8.35 -36.54 6.45
C PRO A 458 7.76 -35.14 6.67
N LYS A 459 6.81 -34.74 5.81
CA LYS A 459 6.14 -33.44 5.76
C LYS A 459 6.98 -32.25 5.26
N ASP A 460 8.28 -32.41 5.02
CA ASP A 460 9.07 -31.38 4.34
C ASP A 460 8.35 -30.97 3.04
N LYS A 461 8.31 -29.66 2.76
CA LYS A 461 7.83 -29.11 1.48
C LYS A 461 8.98 -29.17 0.48
N LEU A 462 8.81 -29.93 -0.59
CA LEU A 462 9.79 -30.05 -1.66
C LEU A 462 9.28 -29.33 -2.91
N VAL A 463 10.07 -28.40 -3.44
CA VAL A 463 9.88 -27.84 -4.79
C VAL A 463 10.32 -28.90 -5.79
N VAL A 464 9.41 -29.25 -6.70
CA VAL A 464 9.64 -30.30 -7.70
C VAL A 464 10.57 -29.78 -8.80
N PRO A 465 11.69 -30.46 -9.12
CA PRO A 465 12.59 -30.01 -10.19
C PRO A 465 12.00 -30.29 -11.59
N GLU A 466 12.62 -29.75 -12.64
CA GLU A 466 12.17 -29.97 -14.04
C GLU A 466 12.34 -31.41 -14.55
N HIS A 467 13.01 -32.28 -13.80
CA HIS A 467 13.25 -33.67 -14.17
C HIS A 467 12.61 -34.62 -13.15
N SER A 468 12.36 -35.86 -13.59
CA SER A 468 11.82 -36.89 -12.70
C SER A 468 12.86 -37.28 -11.64
N ILE A 469 12.41 -37.47 -10.41
CA ILE A 469 13.26 -37.78 -9.25
C ILE A 469 12.78 -39.03 -8.52
N THR A 470 13.71 -39.71 -7.84
CA THR A 470 13.42 -40.84 -6.97
C THR A 470 13.91 -40.54 -5.55
N LEU A 471 13.04 -40.73 -4.56
CA LEU A 471 13.36 -40.64 -3.14
C LEU A 471 13.24 -42.03 -2.49
N TYR A 472 14.29 -42.43 -1.79
CA TYR A 472 14.39 -43.73 -1.14
C TYR A 472 14.10 -43.62 0.36
N ALA A 473 13.10 -44.36 0.83
CA ALA A 473 12.72 -44.37 2.23
C ALA A 473 13.82 -45.00 3.12
N GLN A 474 14.17 -44.32 4.20
CA GLN A 474 15.11 -44.76 5.22
C GLN A 474 14.34 -45.23 6.47
N LYS A 475 14.71 -46.40 7.00
CA LYS A 475 13.96 -47.09 8.07
C LYS A 475 14.16 -46.47 9.45
N SER A 476 13.12 -46.56 10.26
CA SER A 476 13.15 -46.46 11.72
C SER A 476 13.86 -47.65 12.36
N GLY A 477 14.81 -47.37 13.26
CA GLY A 477 14.83 -48.08 14.55
C GLY A 477 13.91 -47.32 15.52
N GLY A 478 13.35 -48.02 16.51
CA GLY A 478 12.04 -47.71 17.13
C GLY A 478 11.81 -46.27 17.62
N ALA A 479 10.54 -45.93 17.87
CA ALA A 479 10.03 -44.57 18.15
C ALA A 479 10.63 -43.78 19.35
N ASN A 480 11.64 -44.32 20.05
CA ASN A 480 12.41 -43.65 21.11
C ASN A 480 13.90 -43.48 20.76
N GLU A 481 14.31 -43.78 19.53
CA GLU A 481 15.70 -43.72 19.12
C GLU A 481 16.06 -42.30 18.69
N VAL A 482 17.10 -41.76 19.30
CA VAL A 482 17.65 -40.45 18.96
C VAL A 482 18.32 -40.55 17.60
N ASP A 483 17.92 -39.71 16.65
CA ASP A 483 18.65 -39.55 15.40
C ASP A 483 19.95 -38.78 15.68
N THR A 484 21.01 -39.53 15.97
CA THR A 484 22.33 -38.96 16.26
C THR A 484 22.86 -38.14 15.10
N ASN A 485 22.42 -38.39 13.86
CA ASN A 485 22.87 -37.63 12.70
C ASN A 485 22.20 -36.25 12.67
N LYS A 486 20.88 -36.14 12.93
CA LYS A 486 20.21 -34.83 13.11
C LYS A 486 20.90 -33.96 14.16
N VAL A 487 21.28 -34.60 15.27
CA VAL A 487 22.00 -33.94 16.36
C VAL A 487 23.38 -33.48 15.89
N GLN A 488 24.13 -34.32 15.17
CA GLN A 488 25.45 -33.95 14.63
C GLN A 488 25.38 -32.86 13.57
N ASP A 489 24.36 -32.85 12.70
CA ASP A 489 24.19 -31.83 11.67
C ASP A 489 23.99 -30.44 12.29
N VAL A 490 23.16 -30.34 13.33
CA VAL A 490 22.94 -29.08 14.06
C VAL A 490 24.21 -28.66 14.81
N ILE A 491 24.93 -29.60 15.44
CA ILE A 491 26.21 -29.32 16.09
C ILE A 491 27.24 -28.80 15.08
N ALA A 492 27.36 -29.43 13.91
CA ALA A 492 28.27 -29.05 12.84
C ALA A 492 27.96 -27.64 12.31
N LEU A 493 26.68 -27.34 12.07
CA LEU A 493 26.21 -26.01 11.65
C LEU A 493 26.56 -24.92 12.65
N ILE A 494 26.40 -25.18 13.96
CA ILE A 494 26.76 -24.19 14.98
C ILE A 494 28.29 -24.01 15.06
N ASN A 495 29.08 -25.07 14.81
CA ASN A 495 30.55 -25.01 14.85
C ASN A 495 31.18 -24.25 13.67
N THR A 496 30.47 -24.09 12.55
CA THR A 496 30.95 -23.31 11.40
C THR A 496 30.71 -21.82 11.53
N LEU A 497 29.90 -21.38 12.51
CA LEU A 497 29.63 -19.95 12.74
C LEU A 497 30.87 -19.24 13.31
N PRO A 498 31.15 -17.99 12.89
CA PRO A 498 32.27 -17.22 13.43
C PRO A 498 32.11 -16.94 14.93
N ALA A 499 33.25 -16.70 15.60
CA ALA A 499 33.22 -16.22 16.98
C ALA A 499 32.47 -14.87 17.08
N SER A 500 31.79 -14.63 18.21
CA SER A 500 31.03 -13.38 18.46
C SER A 500 31.81 -12.08 18.27
N THR A 501 33.14 -12.13 18.40
CA THR A 501 34.05 -10.99 18.16
C THR A 501 34.39 -10.76 16.68
N GLN A 502 34.16 -11.76 15.83
CA GLN A 502 34.43 -11.74 14.39
C GLN A 502 33.14 -11.70 13.57
N LEU A 503 31.98 -11.76 14.23
CA LEU A 503 30.68 -11.68 13.61
C LEU A 503 30.47 -10.34 12.92
N LYS A 504 29.99 -10.46 11.68
CA LYS A 504 29.61 -9.39 10.76
C LYS A 504 28.22 -9.71 10.20
N ARG A 505 27.56 -8.72 9.60
CA ARG A 505 26.22 -8.84 8.99
C ARG A 505 26.08 -10.05 8.07
N GLU A 506 27.08 -10.32 7.24
CA GLU A 506 27.08 -11.39 6.24
C GLU A 506 26.76 -12.78 6.83
N HIS A 507 26.94 -12.98 8.14
CA HIS A 507 26.68 -14.25 8.80
C HIS A 507 25.23 -14.42 9.31
N ALA A 508 24.32 -13.46 9.09
CA ALA A 508 22.98 -13.47 9.67
C ALA A 508 22.15 -14.67 9.20
N THR A 509 22.33 -15.06 7.94
CA THR A 509 21.62 -16.18 7.29
C THR A 509 22.01 -17.52 7.91
N GLU A 510 23.29 -17.74 8.14
CA GLU A 510 23.82 -18.99 8.71
C GLU A 510 23.40 -19.16 10.17
N VAL A 511 23.26 -18.05 10.91
CA VAL A 511 22.75 -18.04 12.29
C VAL A 511 21.28 -18.46 12.32
N ALA A 512 20.45 -17.91 11.43
CA ALA A 512 19.04 -18.29 11.31
C ALA A 512 18.87 -19.76 10.90
N ARG A 513 19.72 -20.24 9.98
CA ARG A 513 19.75 -21.66 9.55
C ARG A 513 20.04 -22.61 10.70
N ALA A 514 21.02 -22.30 11.54
CA ALA A 514 21.35 -23.11 12.71
C ALA A 514 20.19 -23.18 13.72
N ARG A 515 19.46 -22.06 13.92
CA ARG A 515 18.24 -22.01 14.76
C ARG A 515 17.11 -22.85 14.19
N GLY A 516 16.79 -22.70 12.91
CA GLY A 516 15.71 -23.45 12.26
C GLY A 516 15.91 -24.96 12.33
N ASN A 517 17.15 -25.43 12.14
CA ASN A 517 17.48 -26.85 12.25
C ASN A 517 17.43 -27.36 13.70
N TYR A 518 17.84 -26.53 14.67
CA TYR A 518 17.66 -26.84 16.10
C TYR A 518 16.18 -26.99 16.48
N ASP A 519 15.30 -26.12 15.99
CA ASP A 519 13.89 -26.10 16.38
C ASP A 519 13.12 -27.34 15.89
N LYS A 520 13.56 -27.94 14.79
CA LYS A 520 13.03 -29.20 14.22
C LYS A 520 13.39 -30.47 15.00
N LEU A 521 14.32 -30.38 15.96
CA LEU A 521 14.70 -31.50 16.82
C LEU A 521 13.61 -31.79 17.85
N ASN A 522 13.42 -33.07 18.17
CA ASN A 522 12.56 -33.48 19.27
C ASN A 522 13.22 -33.21 20.63
N SER A 523 12.47 -33.40 21.72
CA SER A 523 12.93 -33.08 23.07
C SER A 523 14.16 -33.88 23.53
N GLU A 524 14.37 -35.11 23.07
CA GLU A 524 15.54 -35.93 23.41
C GLU A 524 16.77 -35.61 22.55
N GLU A 525 16.56 -35.19 21.30
CA GLU A 525 17.61 -34.72 20.39
C GLU A 525 18.13 -33.33 20.81
N LYS A 526 17.23 -32.41 21.19
CA LYS A 526 17.61 -31.07 21.69
C LYS A 526 18.52 -31.14 22.91
N LYS A 527 18.32 -32.13 23.80
CA LYS A 527 19.18 -32.38 24.97
C LYS A 527 20.61 -32.77 24.59
N ARG A 528 20.83 -33.25 23.37
CA ARG A 528 22.15 -33.73 22.90
C ARG A 528 22.92 -32.70 22.09
N ILE A 529 22.38 -31.50 21.90
CA ILE A 529 23.09 -30.37 21.27
C ILE A 529 24.07 -29.75 22.27
N THR A 530 25.35 -30.01 22.07
CA THR A 530 26.42 -29.66 23.02
C THR A 530 26.84 -28.18 22.94
N ASN A 531 26.59 -27.50 21.83
CA ASN A 531 27.01 -26.12 21.55
C ASN A 531 25.84 -25.12 21.47
N TYR A 532 24.68 -25.45 22.04
CA TYR A 532 23.49 -24.60 22.03
C TYR A 532 23.74 -23.17 22.58
N ASN A 533 24.54 -23.05 23.64
CA ASN A 533 24.86 -21.75 24.22
C ASN A 533 25.68 -20.86 23.28
N THR A 534 26.49 -21.46 22.38
CA THR A 534 27.22 -20.74 21.35
C THR A 534 26.26 -20.11 20.35
N LEU A 535 25.25 -20.86 19.90
CA LEU A 535 24.21 -20.36 19.01
C LEU A 535 23.47 -19.16 19.62
N VAL A 536 23.06 -19.25 20.89
CA VAL A 536 22.39 -18.14 21.60
C VAL A 536 23.27 -16.89 21.71
N ALA A 537 24.56 -17.05 22.01
CA ALA A 537 25.48 -15.92 22.13
C ALA A 537 25.71 -15.20 20.78
N ILE A 538 25.76 -15.98 19.70
CA ILE A 538 25.90 -15.48 18.34
C ILE A 538 24.64 -14.72 17.89
N GLU A 539 23.45 -15.26 18.17
CA GLU A 539 22.16 -14.62 17.87
C GLU A 539 22.03 -13.25 18.55
N ILE A 540 22.41 -13.15 19.83
CA ILE A 540 22.39 -11.88 20.57
C ILE A 540 23.31 -10.85 19.92
N LYS A 541 24.54 -11.26 19.56
CA LYS A 541 25.52 -10.34 18.98
C LYS A 541 25.15 -9.92 17.55
N MET A 542 24.58 -10.83 16.76
CA MET A 542 24.06 -10.53 15.43
C MET A 542 22.94 -9.50 15.50
N ASN A 543 22.00 -9.65 16.44
CA ASN A 543 20.95 -8.67 16.67
C ASN A 543 21.49 -7.29 17.07
N GLN A 544 22.58 -7.22 17.84
CA GLN A 544 23.22 -5.94 18.18
C GLN A 544 23.86 -5.25 16.96
N ILE A 545 24.49 -6.03 16.07
CA ILE A 545 25.13 -5.51 14.84
C ILE A 545 24.09 -4.99 13.85
N LEU A 546 22.96 -5.70 13.71
CA LEU A 546 21.88 -5.29 12.81
C LEU A 546 21.19 -4.00 13.29
N ASN A 547 21.02 -3.82 14.60
CA ASN A 547 20.30 -2.66 15.15
C ASN A 547 21.09 -1.34 15.12
N GLN A 548 22.43 -1.36 15.21
CA GLN A 548 23.24 -0.13 15.29
C GLN A 548 23.39 0.61 13.93
N TYR A 549 23.15 -0.06 12.82
CA TYR A 549 23.35 0.47 11.46
C TYR A 549 22.09 1.12 10.85
N ASP A 550 20.91 0.68 11.29
CA ASP A 550 19.62 1.12 10.72
C ASP A 550 19.21 2.54 11.18
N ASP A 551 19.74 3.05 12.28
CA ASP A 551 19.27 4.29 12.92
C ASP A 551 19.82 5.58 12.26
N GLU A 552 21.07 5.61 11.80
CA GLU A 552 21.68 6.81 11.17
C GLU A 552 21.26 7.02 9.70
N LEU A 553 20.90 5.96 8.98
CA LEU A 553 20.60 6.01 7.54
C LEU A 553 19.19 6.56 7.26
N ARG A 554 18.21 6.30 8.13
CA ARG A 554 16.79 6.56 7.85
C ARG A 554 16.40 8.05 7.91
N VAL A 555 17.09 8.85 8.74
CA VAL A 555 16.81 10.29 8.91
C VAL A 555 17.18 11.08 7.66
N ASP A 556 18.41 10.93 7.19
CA ASP A 556 18.91 11.71 6.06
C ASP A 556 18.25 11.29 4.74
N THR A 557 17.95 10.00 4.57
CA THR A 557 17.19 9.49 3.41
C THR A 557 15.84 10.20 3.31
N LEU A 558 15.12 10.31 4.41
CA LEU A 558 13.80 10.93 4.42
C LEU A 558 13.83 12.44 4.11
N ILE A 559 14.79 13.18 4.68
CA ILE A 559 14.94 14.61 4.37
C ILE A 559 15.16 14.80 2.86
N ARG A 560 15.96 13.94 2.24
CA ARG A 560 16.23 14.00 0.80
C ARG A 560 14.96 13.67 -0.01
N THR A 561 14.29 12.56 0.30
CA THR A 561 13.03 12.14 -0.36
C THR A 561 11.95 13.23 -0.32
N ILE A 562 11.74 13.88 0.82
CA ILE A 562 10.75 14.95 0.96
C ILE A 562 11.11 16.16 0.07
N ASN A 563 12.40 16.49 -0.07
CA ASN A 563 12.83 17.61 -0.92
C ASN A 563 12.73 17.29 -2.40
N ASP A 564 13.07 16.07 -2.81
CA ASP A 564 13.09 15.63 -4.21
C ASP A 564 11.66 15.55 -4.76
N LEU A 565 10.73 14.95 -4.01
CA LEU A 565 9.31 14.93 -4.37
C LEU A 565 8.74 16.34 -4.52
N TYR A 566 9.16 17.28 -3.66
CA TYR A 566 8.66 18.66 -3.66
C TYR A 566 9.12 19.48 -4.88
N GLN A 567 10.20 19.05 -5.56
CA GLN A 567 10.72 19.69 -6.77
C GLN A 567 9.99 19.27 -8.05
N ILE A 568 9.20 18.18 -8.03
CA ILE A 568 8.49 17.66 -9.20
C ILE A 568 7.31 18.57 -9.55
N GLN A 569 7.35 19.19 -10.73
CA GLN A 569 6.29 20.06 -11.25
C GLN A 569 6.05 19.79 -12.76
N PRO A 570 4.84 19.35 -13.19
CA PRO A 570 3.68 19.03 -12.34
C PRO A 570 3.84 17.67 -11.64
N LEU A 571 3.29 17.56 -10.42
CA LEU A 571 3.14 16.29 -9.72
C LEU A 571 1.99 15.49 -10.37
N THR A 572 2.18 14.20 -10.63
CA THR A 572 1.15 13.29 -11.23
C THR A 572 0.82 12.14 -10.27
N ILE A 573 -0.28 11.42 -10.52
CA ILE A 573 -0.72 10.30 -9.66
C ILE A 573 0.30 9.17 -9.56
N ASP A 574 1.18 9.03 -10.56
CA ASP A 574 2.23 8.00 -10.60
C ASP A 574 3.18 8.07 -9.39
N TYR A 575 3.33 9.26 -8.78
CA TYR A 575 4.17 9.46 -7.60
C TYR A 575 3.44 9.21 -6.27
N LYS A 576 2.21 8.65 -6.30
CA LYS A 576 1.41 8.38 -5.10
C LYS A 576 2.15 7.54 -4.08
N LEU A 577 2.70 6.43 -4.57
CA LEU A 577 3.40 5.48 -3.74
C LEU A 577 4.66 6.12 -3.13
N ALA A 578 5.34 7.01 -3.86
CA ALA A 578 6.47 7.82 -3.41
C ALA A 578 6.16 8.72 -2.21
N VAL A 579 5.08 9.49 -2.33
CA VAL A 579 4.63 10.45 -1.32
C VAL A 579 4.17 9.72 -0.06
N GLU A 580 3.45 8.62 -0.22
CA GLU A 580 3.07 7.74 0.89
C GLU A 580 4.28 7.03 1.52
N ASN A 581 5.31 6.68 0.74
CA ASN A 581 6.54 6.06 1.24
C ASN A 581 7.40 7.05 2.03
N ALA A 582 7.49 8.31 1.61
CA ALA A 582 8.12 9.37 2.39
C ALA A 582 7.39 9.56 3.74
N ARG A 583 6.06 9.46 3.76
CA ARG A 583 5.27 9.46 5.00
C ARG A 583 5.54 8.24 5.87
N ARG A 584 5.60 7.06 5.29
CA ARG A 584 5.93 5.81 6.01
C ARG A 584 7.34 5.87 6.59
N ALA A 585 8.32 6.39 5.84
CA ALA A 585 9.69 6.60 6.30
C ALA A 585 9.76 7.63 7.44
N TYR A 586 9.03 8.75 7.38
CA TYR A 586 8.88 9.71 8.50
C TYR A 586 8.31 9.08 9.76
N ASN A 587 7.28 8.26 9.59
CA ASN A 587 6.61 7.58 10.70
C ASN A 587 7.45 6.42 11.27
N ALA A 588 8.46 5.95 10.55
CA ALA A 588 9.36 4.89 11.00
C ALA A 588 10.57 5.41 11.82
N LEU A 589 10.81 6.73 11.83
CA LEU A 589 11.87 7.35 12.63
C LEU A 589 11.54 7.39 14.13
N SER A 590 12.55 7.29 14.97
CA SER A 590 12.48 7.51 16.41
C SER A 590 12.21 8.98 16.76
N ALA A 591 11.88 9.26 18.03
CA ALA A 591 11.57 10.63 18.46
C ALA A 591 12.76 11.60 18.33
N SER A 592 14.00 11.13 18.54
CA SER A 592 15.23 11.91 18.37
C SER A 592 15.60 12.13 16.90
N GLU A 593 15.19 11.21 16.03
CA GLU A 593 15.42 11.23 14.58
C GLU A 593 14.42 12.14 13.85
N ARG A 594 13.14 12.13 14.25
CA ARG A 594 12.13 13.05 13.69
C ARG A 594 12.43 14.52 13.97
N LEU A 595 13.11 14.81 15.08
CA LEU A 595 13.57 16.17 15.42
C LEU A 595 14.63 16.71 14.44
N GLN A 596 15.28 15.81 13.69
CA GLN A 596 16.27 16.16 12.69
C GLN A 596 15.65 16.39 11.31
N ILE A 597 14.36 16.04 11.10
CA ILE A 597 13.64 16.23 9.84
C ILE A 597 13.17 17.69 9.68
N THR A 598 14.04 18.48 9.04
CA THR A 598 13.87 19.94 8.91
C THR A 598 12.84 20.37 7.88
N ASN A 599 12.39 19.48 6.99
CA ASN A 599 11.54 19.80 5.84
C ASN A 599 10.16 19.14 5.84
N TYR A 600 9.70 18.66 7.00
CA TYR A 600 8.43 17.95 7.20
C TYR A 600 7.20 18.62 6.56
N ASN A 601 7.13 19.95 6.56
CA ASN A 601 6.01 20.71 6.00
C ASN A 601 5.82 20.44 4.49
N LYS A 602 6.91 20.21 3.75
CA LYS A 602 6.88 19.90 2.31
C LYS A 602 6.25 18.53 2.01
N LEU A 603 6.46 17.57 2.91
CA LEU A 603 5.86 16.23 2.81
C LEU A 603 4.33 16.32 2.91
N GLN A 604 3.83 17.16 3.81
CA GLN A 604 2.39 17.37 3.98
C GLN A 604 1.75 18.02 2.74
N GLU A 605 2.48 18.93 2.07
CA GLU A 605 2.01 19.57 0.84
C GLU A 605 1.98 18.59 -0.35
N LEU A 606 2.93 17.66 -0.42
CA LEU A 606 2.95 16.61 -1.44
C LEU A 606 1.78 15.63 -1.29
N GLU A 607 1.48 15.21 -0.06
CA GLU A 607 0.35 14.33 0.25
C GLU A 607 -0.97 14.97 -0.17
N ALA A 608 -1.12 16.28 0.07
CA ALA A 608 -2.31 17.03 -0.30
C ALA A 608 -2.47 17.21 -1.82
N LYS A 609 -1.37 17.37 -2.57
CA LYS A 609 -1.42 17.42 -4.05
C LYS A 609 -1.74 16.06 -4.64
N MET A 610 -1.19 14.99 -4.07
CA MET A 610 -1.39 13.63 -4.53
C MET A 610 -2.83 13.13 -4.37
N ALA A 611 -3.47 13.44 -3.24
CA ALA A 611 -4.87 13.09 -3.00
C ALA A 611 -5.82 13.68 -4.06
N ILE A 612 -5.52 14.87 -4.59
CA ILE A 612 -6.31 15.53 -5.64
C ILE A 612 -6.14 14.81 -6.98
N LEU A 613 -4.92 14.44 -7.34
CA LEU A 613 -4.63 13.72 -8.60
C LEU A 613 -5.30 12.35 -8.63
N ILE A 614 -5.38 11.69 -7.47
CA ILE A 614 -6.08 10.40 -7.32
C ILE A 614 -7.58 10.53 -7.58
N GLU A 615 -8.18 11.62 -7.13
CA GLU A 615 -9.61 11.81 -7.32
C GLU A 615 -9.95 12.19 -8.77
N LEU A 616 -9.07 12.96 -9.42
CA LEU A 616 -9.20 13.29 -10.85
C LEU A 616 -9.08 12.05 -11.75
N ASP A 617 -8.18 11.10 -11.43
CA ASP A 617 -8.03 9.84 -12.18
C ASP A 617 -9.27 8.94 -12.07
N LYS A 618 -9.93 8.93 -10.89
CA LYS A 618 -11.18 8.19 -10.70
C LYS A 618 -12.34 8.78 -11.51
N GLU A 619 -12.47 10.11 -11.54
CA GLU A 619 -13.50 10.77 -12.34
C GLU A 619 -13.25 10.59 -13.85
N GLU A 620 -11.97 10.55 -14.28
CA GLU A 620 -11.58 10.28 -15.67
C GLU A 620 -11.87 8.82 -16.10
N GLN A 621 -11.77 7.86 -15.18
CA GLN A 621 -12.17 6.47 -15.40
C GLN A 621 -13.70 6.30 -15.51
N ASP A 622 -14.49 7.02 -14.70
CA ASP A 622 -15.95 6.98 -14.75
C ASP A 622 -16.55 7.65 -16.01
N ASP A 623 -15.89 8.68 -16.56
CA ASP A 623 -16.33 9.37 -17.79
C ASP A 623 -15.86 8.69 -19.09
N ALA A 624 -14.71 7.98 -19.06
CA ALA A 624 -14.21 7.19 -20.19
C ALA A 624 -15.18 6.07 -20.59
N ILE A 625 -15.94 5.55 -19.63
CA ILE A 625 -16.96 4.51 -19.81
C ILE A 625 -18.21 5.05 -20.55
N ASN A 626 -18.49 6.36 -20.47
CA ASN A 626 -19.81 6.90 -20.84
C ASN A 626 -19.87 7.71 -22.14
N ASN A 627 -18.79 8.35 -22.63
CA ASN A 627 -18.97 9.40 -23.66
C ASN A 627 -17.98 9.47 -24.86
N GLY A 628 -16.86 8.75 -24.88
CA GLY A 628 -15.95 8.58 -26.04
C GLY A 628 -15.45 9.86 -26.76
N GLY A 629 -14.24 10.32 -26.40
CA GLY A 629 -13.37 11.23 -27.16
C GLY A 629 -12.84 12.43 -26.36
N VAL A 630 -11.57 12.39 -25.89
CA VAL A 630 -11.00 13.42 -24.98
C VAL A 630 -9.58 13.84 -25.39
N PRO A 631 -9.41 14.80 -26.32
CA PRO A 631 -8.43 15.89 -26.06
C PRO A 631 -9.04 17.29 -26.06
N GLN A 632 -10.08 17.53 -26.86
CA GLN A 632 -10.72 18.84 -27.00
C GLN A 632 -11.96 18.96 -26.12
N ARG A 633 -12.58 17.85 -25.71
CA ARG A 633 -13.81 17.89 -24.91
C ARG A 633 -13.64 18.47 -23.52
N MET A 634 -12.51 18.30 -22.84
CA MET A 634 -12.34 18.95 -21.53
C MET A 634 -12.20 20.46 -21.67
N ALA A 635 -11.44 20.94 -22.66
CA ALA A 635 -11.37 22.37 -22.94
C ALA A 635 -12.70 22.93 -23.49
N GLU A 636 -13.40 22.19 -24.35
CA GLU A 636 -14.70 22.56 -24.90
C GLU A 636 -15.83 22.42 -23.87
N GLU A 637 -15.74 21.49 -22.91
CA GLU A 637 -16.65 21.40 -21.78
C GLU A 637 -16.33 22.47 -20.75
N VAL A 638 -15.08 22.83 -20.49
CA VAL A 638 -14.77 24.04 -19.71
C VAL A 638 -15.34 25.26 -20.44
N LYS A 639 -15.18 25.37 -21.76
CA LYS A 639 -15.78 26.44 -22.57
C LYS A 639 -17.30 26.46 -22.47
N LYS A 640 -17.93 25.29 -22.53
CA LYS A 640 -19.39 25.11 -22.48
C LYS A 640 -19.94 25.33 -21.08
N MET A 641 -19.25 24.87 -20.04
CA MET A 641 -19.50 25.17 -18.64
C MET A 641 -19.47 26.68 -18.45
N ILE A 642 -18.39 27.35 -18.91
CA ILE A 642 -18.28 28.82 -18.87
C ILE A 642 -19.39 29.49 -19.69
N GLN A 643 -19.80 28.94 -20.85
CA GLN A 643 -20.91 29.46 -21.67
C GLN A 643 -22.30 29.20 -21.06
N GLN A 644 -22.46 28.13 -20.30
CA GLN A 644 -23.69 27.73 -19.61
C GLN A 644 -23.84 28.43 -18.27
N LEU A 645 -22.76 29.06 -17.75
CA LEU A 645 -22.88 30.01 -16.66
C LEU A 645 -23.91 31.08 -17.06
N PRO A 646 -24.83 31.44 -16.16
CA PRO A 646 -25.73 32.55 -16.42
C PRO A 646 -24.92 33.82 -16.74
N THR A 647 -25.50 34.74 -17.52
CA THR A 647 -24.83 36.02 -17.81
C THR A 647 -24.54 36.78 -16.51
N LEU A 648 -23.53 37.67 -16.47
CA LEU A 648 -23.13 38.38 -15.24
C LEU A 648 -24.28 39.12 -14.51
N THR A 649 -25.31 39.55 -15.24
CA THR A 649 -26.52 40.17 -14.69
C THR A 649 -27.58 39.16 -14.22
N GLN A 650 -27.55 37.92 -14.71
CA GLN A 650 -28.44 36.81 -14.35
C GLN A 650 -27.84 35.81 -13.35
N LEU A 651 -26.51 35.85 -13.16
CA LEU A 651 -25.74 35.06 -12.21
C LEU A 651 -26.30 35.25 -10.78
N LYS A 652 -26.37 34.16 -10.01
CA LYS A 652 -26.86 34.10 -8.63
C LYS A 652 -25.85 33.37 -7.75
N LYS A 653 -25.99 33.51 -6.42
CA LYS A 653 -25.09 32.86 -5.44
C LYS A 653 -25.02 31.34 -5.56
N ASP A 654 -26.11 30.68 -5.93
CA ASP A 654 -26.17 29.22 -6.00
C ASP A 654 -25.41 28.66 -7.22
N ASP A 655 -25.09 29.53 -8.19
CA ASP A 655 -24.25 29.19 -9.36
C ASP A 655 -22.75 29.17 -9.00
N ALA A 656 -22.38 29.55 -7.77
CA ALA A 656 -20.99 29.66 -7.32
C ALA A 656 -20.20 28.35 -7.41
N LEU A 657 -20.89 27.23 -7.22
CA LEU A 657 -20.31 25.91 -7.35
C LEU A 657 -19.93 25.63 -8.81
N GLU A 658 -20.80 25.94 -9.75
CA GLU A 658 -20.56 25.73 -11.19
C GLU A 658 -19.48 26.67 -11.73
N VAL A 659 -19.40 27.91 -11.22
CA VAL A 659 -18.30 28.85 -11.51
C VAL A 659 -16.96 28.33 -10.98
N LYS A 660 -16.89 27.85 -9.74
CA LYS A 660 -15.64 27.32 -9.15
C LYS A 660 -15.22 26.00 -9.78
N LYS A 661 -16.18 25.14 -10.15
CA LYS A 661 -15.92 23.92 -10.92
C LYS A 661 -15.30 24.25 -12.27
N ALA A 662 -15.85 25.19 -13.03
CA ALA A 662 -15.28 25.60 -14.31
C ALA A 662 -13.81 26.08 -14.20
N ARG A 663 -13.43 26.74 -13.08
CA ARG A 663 -12.03 27.15 -12.78
C ARG A 663 -11.12 25.99 -12.46
N LEU A 664 -11.54 25.11 -11.57
CA LEU A 664 -10.78 23.91 -11.21
C LEU A 664 -10.54 23.02 -12.43
N TYR A 665 -11.56 22.87 -13.28
CA TYR A 665 -11.46 22.14 -14.53
C TYR A 665 -10.59 22.87 -15.56
N TYR A 666 -10.57 24.21 -15.61
CA TYR A 666 -9.67 24.97 -16.49
C TYR A 666 -8.21 24.86 -16.04
N ASP A 667 -7.94 24.98 -14.75
CA ASP A 667 -6.58 24.96 -14.19
C ASP A 667 -5.96 23.56 -14.27
N SER A 668 -6.78 22.50 -14.33
CA SER A 668 -6.35 21.12 -14.57
C SER A 668 -6.11 20.78 -16.04
N LEU A 669 -6.51 21.65 -16.97
CA LEU A 669 -6.19 21.49 -18.39
C LEU A 669 -4.69 21.67 -18.64
N SER A 670 -4.13 20.90 -19.58
CA SER A 670 -2.78 21.15 -20.10
C SER A 670 -2.68 22.55 -20.72
N SER A 671 -1.47 23.08 -20.84
CA SER A 671 -1.21 24.41 -21.40
C SER A 671 -1.64 24.58 -22.87
N ASP A 672 -1.82 23.49 -23.62
CA ASP A 672 -2.41 23.53 -24.97
C ASP A 672 -3.95 23.47 -24.96
N GLN A 673 -4.55 22.84 -23.95
CA GLN A 673 -6.00 22.80 -23.72
C GLN A 673 -6.53 24.11 -23.12
N GLN A 674 -5.78 24.74 -22.21
CA GLN A 674 -6.11 26.08 -21.70
C GLN A 674 -6.20 27.11 -22.84
N LYS A 675 -5.32 27.02 -23.84
CA LYS A 675 -5.37 27.88 -25.05
C LYS A 675 -6.65 27.69 -25.88
N ILE A 676 -7.34 26.55 -25.75
CA ILE A 676 -8.60 26.26 -26.46
C ILE A 676 -9.79 26.91 -25.74
N VAL A 677 -9.71 27.16 -24.43
CA VAL A 677 -10.77 27.84 -23.66
C VAL A 677 -10.71 29.35 -23.88
N THR A 678 -11.21 29.77 -25.03
CA THR A 678 -11.14 31.17 -25.47
C THR A 678 -11.99 32.13 -24.63
N ASN A 679 -12.93 31.62 -23.82
CA ASN A 679 -13.83 32.40 -22.97
C ASN A 679 -13.39 32.45 -21.49
N ILE A 680 -12.12 32.20 -21.17
CA ILE A 680 -11.61 32.24 -19.79
C ILE A 680 -11.86 33.58 -19.08
N LYS A 681 -11.92 34.70 -19.82
CA LYS A 681 -12.24 36.02 -19.25
C LYS A 681 -13.67 36.13 -18.74
N ASP A 682 -14.60 35.35 -19.33
CA ASP A 682 -15.99 35.32 -18.88
C ASP A 682 -16.10 34.56 -17.55
N LEU A 683 -15.28 33.51 -17.38
CA LEU A 683 -15.13 32.82 -16.11
C LEU A 683 -14.53 33.72 -15.03
N GLU A 684 -13.44 34.43 -15.33
CA GLU A 684 -12.83 35.40 -14.40
C GLU A 684 -13.82 36.49 -13.96
N ALA A 685 -14.66 36.97 -14.89
CA ALA A 685 -15.70 37.94 -14.58
C ALA A 685 -16.84 37.32 -13.77
N ALA A 686 -17.23 36.07 -14.05
CA ALA A 686 -18.25 35.33 -13.30
C ALA A 686 -17.79 34.99 -11.88
N GLU A 687 -16.52 34.62 -11.68
CA GLU A 687 -15.90 34.41 -10.37
C GLU A 687 -15.97 35.68 -9.52
N LYS A 688 -15.55 36.80 -10.09
CA LYS A 688 -15.64 38.11 -9.42
C LYS A 688 -17.09 38.48 -9.09
N ARG A 689 -18.03 38.21 -10.01
CA ARG A 689 -19.46 38.49 -9.81
C ARG A 689 -20.09 37.55 -8.79
N ILE A 690 -19.71 36.27 -8.75
CA ILE A 690 -20.07 35.32 -7.71
C ILE A 690 -19.54 35.77 -6.37
N ASP A 691 -18.31 36.27 -6.28
CA ASP A 691 -17.80 36.80 -5.02
C ASP A 691 -18.57 38.05 -4.59
N GLU A 692 -18.94 38.92 -5.53
CA GLU A 692 -19.81 40.08 -5.27
C GLU A 692 -21.26 39.68 -4.94
N LEU A 693 -21.80 38.61 -5.55
CA LEU A 693 -23.13 38.08 -5.31
C LEU A 693 -23.20 37.17 -4.12
N ILE A 694 -22.13 36.49 -3.71
CA ILE A 694 -22.01 35.81 -2.42
C ILE A 694 -21.82 36.86 -1.37
N LYS A 695 -21.06 37.94 -1.62
CA LYS A 695 -20.99 39.05 -0.68
C LYS A 695 -22.34 39.77 -0.54
N ALA A 696 -23.01 40.10 -1.66
CA ALA A 696 -24.35 40.68 -1.67
C ALA A 696 -25.44 39.68 -1.28
N ALA A 697 -25.26 38.39 -1.58
CA ALA A 697 -26.06 37.27 -1.09
C ALA A 697 -25.52 36.70 0.23
N LEU A 698 -24.59 37.44 0.89
CA LEU A 698 -24.23 37.49 2.31
C LEU A 698 -24.73 38.83 2.94
N ASP A 699 -25.29 39.76 2.13
CA ASP A 699 -25.87 41.06 2.56
C ASP A 699 -27.45 41.21 2.42
N GLN A 700 -28.15 40.85 1.32
CA GLN A 700 -29.64 40.66 1.08
C GLN A 700 -30.54 39.42 1.57
N GLU A 701 -30.19 38.55 2.53
CA GLU A 701 -31.01 37.44 3.06
C GLU A 701 -31.24 38.22 4.30
N GLU A 702 -32.35 38.92 4.28
CA GLU A 702 -33.07 38.83 5.51
C GLU A 702 -33.15 37.33 5.77
N PHE A 703 -32.26 36.88 6.65
CA PHE A 703 -32.48 35.81 7.57
C PHE A 703 -33.97 35.77 7.75
N GLU A 704 -34.68 34.91 7.00
CA GLU A 704 -36.10 34.74 7.22
C GLU A 704 -36.18 34.44 8.70
N ASP A 705 -36.71 35.41 9.45
CA ASP A 705 -37.19 35.15 10.79
C ASP A 705 -38.04 33.91 10.59
N ASP A 706 -37.72 32.85 11.33
CA ASP A 706 -38.63 31.73 11.42
C ASP A 706 -39.85 32.32 12.12
N THR A 707 -40.69 33.02 11.34
CA THR A 707 -41.80 33.86 11.79
C THR A 707 -42.85 32.98 12.47
N ASP A 708 -42.71 31.65 12.31
CA ASP A 708 -43.52 30.62 12.90
C ASP A 708 -42.66 29.51 13.58
N PHE A 709 -41.51 29.88 14.18
CA PHE A 709 -40.70 28.94 14.99
C PHE A 709 -41.58 28.19 16.00
N ASP A 710 -42.52 28.91 16.62
CA ASP A 710 -43.47 28.40 17.61
C ASP A 710 -44.51 27.41 17.00
N ALA A 711 -44.74 27.39 15.68
CA ALA A 711 -45.68 26.49 15.01
C ALA A 711 -45.11 25.10 14.73
N TYR A 712 -43.78 24.96 14.66
CA TYR A 712 -43.09 23.71 14.34
C TYR A 712 -42.17 23.21 15.44
N HIS A 713 -41.95 24.01 16.49
CA HIS A 713 -41.05 23.68 17.60
C HIS A 713 -41.74 23.87 18.95
N GLU A 714 -41.71 22.83 19.78
CA GLU A 714 -42.15 22.91 21.17
C GLU A 714 -40.96 23.23 22.07
N MET A 715 -41.03 24.34 22.80
CA MET A 715 -40.02 24.74 23.79
C MET A 715 -40.49 24.46 25.21
N VAL A 716 -39.69 23.72 25.97
CA VAL A 716 -39.97 23.39 27.37
C VAL A 716 -38.75 23.70 28.22
N LEU A 717 -38.86 24.69 29.10
CA LEU A 717 -37.87 24.97 30.15
C LEU A 717 -38.24 24.19 31.42
N LYS A 718 -37.40 23.23 31.82
CA LYS A 718 -37.52 22.51 33.09
C LYS A 718 -36.25 22.70 33.91
N GLY A 719 -36.35 23.45 35.01
CA GLY A 719 -35.19 23.80 35.83
C GLY A 719 -34.22 24.69 35.06
N ASP A 720 -32.95 24.27 34.93
CA ASP A 720 -31.91 24.97 34.17
C ASP A 720 -31.67 24.39 32.76
N LYS A 721 -32.55 23.49 32.28
CA LYS A 721 -32.46 22.89 30.95
C LYS A 721 -33.61 23.33 30.05
N LEU A 722 -33.27 23.90 28.91
CA LEU A 722 -34.20 24.26 27.84
C LEU A 722 -34.23 23.14 26.79
N THR A 723 -35.37 22.48 26.60
CA THR A 723 -35.57 21.48 25.54
C THR A 723 -36.38 22.09 24.40
N ILE A 724 -35.96 21.87 23.16
CA ILE A 724 -36.64 22.30 21.94
C ILE A 724 -36.87 21.05 21.08
N THR A 725 -38.12 20.72 20.79
CA THR A 725 -38.50 19.55 20.00
C THR A 725 -39.09 19.99 18.67
N SER A 726 -38.53 19.55 17.54
CA SER A 726 -39.08 19.84 16.21
C SER A 726 -40.10 18.79 15.79
N THR A 727 -41.17 19.23 15.11
CA THR A 727 -42.34 18.41 14.72
C THR A 727 -42.49 18.19 13.22
N LYS A 728 -41.55 18.64 12.38
CA LYS A 728 -41.59 18.48 10.92
C LYS A 728 -40.18 18.35 10.32
N SER A 729 -39.81 17.18 9.80
CA SER A 729 -38.53 16.97 9.13
C SER A 729 -38.69 16.25 7.77
N ALA A 730 -38.72 17.02 6.68
CA ALA A 730 -38.60 16.48 5.33
C ALA A 730 -37.10 16.37 4.97
N GLY A 731 -36.53 15.18 5.07
CA GLY A 731 -35.18 14.83 4.57
C GLY A 731 -33.98 15.32 5.40
N ALA A 732 -33.96 16.59 5.84
CA ALA A 732 -32.87 17.17 6.64
C ALA A 732 -33.39 17.74 7.97
N PHE A 733 -32.66 17.54 9.08
CA PHE A 733 -32.98 18.22 10.35
C PHE A 733 -32.17 19.51 10.43
N LYS A 734 -32.85 20.62 10.13
CA LYS A 734 -32.33 21.98 10.19
C LYS A 734 -33.08 22.73 11.27
N ILE A 735 -32.40 23.10 12.35
CA ILE A 735 -32.92 24.06 13.33
C ILE A 735 -32.08 25.33 13.28
N VAL A 736 -32.74 26.45 13.05
CA VAL A 736 -32.15 27.79 13.20
C VAL A 736 -32.82 28.44 14.40
N LEU A 737 -32.06 28.67 15.47
CA LEU A 737 -32.59 29.34 16.66
C LEU A 737 -32.63 30.86 16.38
N PRO A 738 -33.82 31.49 16.40
CA PRO A 738 -33.96 32.92 16.17
C PRO A 738 -33.54 33.74 17.40
N ASP A 739 -33.34 35.04 17.21
CA ASP A 739 -32.86 35.97 18.24
C ASP A 739 -33.67 35.91 19.55
N LYS A 740 -35.00 35.77 19.49
CA LYS A 740 -35.87 35.64 20.67
C LYS A 740 -35.55 34.39 21.51
N VAL A 741 -35.22 33.28 20.85
CA VAL A 741 -34.79 32.04 21.50
C VAL A 741 -33.37 32.19 22.02
N LEU A 742 -32.49 32.86 21.27
CA LEU A 742 -31.15 33.20 21.71
C LEU A 742 -31.17 34.11 22.94
N GLN A 743 -32.08 35.08 23.06
CA GLN A 743 -32.24 35.91 24.26
C GLN A 743 -32.65 35.07 25.49
N THR A 744 -33.53 34.09 25.30
CA THR A 744 -33.92 33.13 26.35
C THR A 744 -32.74 32.24 26.76
N VAL A 745 -31.95 31.82 25.79
CA VAL A 745 -30.68 31.12 25.96
C VAL A 745 -29.62 32.01 26.64
N MET A 746 -29.61 33.31 26.40
CA MET A 746 -28.70 34.26 27.05
C MET A 746 -29.09 34.57 28.51
N ASP A 747 -30.27 34.14 28.98
CA ASP A 747 -30.61 34.15 30.41
C ASP A 747 -29.66 33.22 31.19
N THR A 748 -28.96 33.80 32.16
CA THR A 748 -28.00 33.12 33.05
C THR A 748 -28.55 31.93 33.84
N LYS A 749 -29.88 31.74 33.89
CA LYS A 749 -30.54 30.61 34.57
C LYS A 749 -30.56 29.32 33.72
N VAL A 750 -30.46 29.39 32.40
CA VAL A 750 -30.34 28.22 31.53
C VAL A 750 -28.88 27.77 31.52
N LYS A 751 -28.58 26.52 31.82
CA LYS A 751 -27.22 25.95 31.75
C LYS A 751 -27.05 24.99 30.59
N GLN A 752 -28.14 24.41 30.08
CA GLN A 752 -28.08 23.40 29.05
C GLN A 752 -29.25 23.53 28.08
N ILE A 753 -28.97 23.30 26.80
CA ILE A 753 -29.94 23.31 25.72
C ILE A 753 -29.96 21.93 25.10
N GLU A 754 -31.15 21.38 24.93
CA GLU A 754 -31.39 20.12 24.26
C GLU A 754 -32.27 20.31 23.05
N LEU A 755 -31.81 19.86 21.87
CA LEU A 755 -32.64 19.81 20.67
C LEU A 755 -33.00 18.37 20.36
N LYS A 756 -34.25 18.12 19.96
CA LYS A 756 -34.75 16.79 19.59
C LYS A 756 -35.52 16.85 18.27
N ASP A 757 -35.35 15.81 17.46
CA ASP A 757 -36.13 15.60 16.24
C ASP A 757 -37.03 14.37 16.35
N GLU A 758 -38.00 14.25 15.44
CA GLU A 758 -38.94 13.12 15.37
C GLU A 758 -38.28 11.78 14.99
N ARG A 759 -37.07 11.82 14.43
CA ARG A 759 -36.27 10.65 14.05
C ARG A 759 -35.43 10.13 15.22
N GLY A 760 -35.39 10.85 16.34
CA GLY A 760 -34.68 10.50 17.57
C GLY A 760 -33.28 11.09 17.70
N VAL A 761 -32.84 11.97 16.79
CA VAL A 761 -31.57 12.70 16.90
C VAL A 761 -31.66 13.73 18.02
N GLN A 762 -30.62 13.80 18.87
CA GLN A 762 -30.57 14.71 19.99
C GLN A 762 -29.25 15.49 20.05
N TRP A 763 -29.35 16.79 20.26
CA TRP A 763 -28.20 17.67 20.48
C TRP A 763 -28.23 18.17 21.91
N LEU A 764 -27.11 18.12 22.60
CA LEU A 764 -26.98 18.65 23.95
C LEU A 764 -25.81 19.64 24.00
N ILE A 765 -26.12 20.87 24.36
CA ILE A 765 -25.21 22.02 24.26
C ILE A 765 -25.15 22.70 25.62
N ASP A 766 -23.94 22.92 26.14
CA ASP A 766 -23.73 23.75 27.33
C ASP A 766 -23.97 25.21 26.96
N ASN A 767 -24.83 25.87 27.72
CA ASN A 767 -25.21 27.24 27.41
C ASN A 767 -24.01 28.20 27.45
N LYS A 768 -23.05 28.04 28.37
CA LYS A 768 -21.84 28.90 28.42
C LYS A 768 -21.01 28.81 27.14
N VAL A 769 -20.97 27.64 26.53
CA VAL A 769 -20.26 27.38 25.28
C VAL A 769 -20.92 28.18 24.16
N LEU A 770 -22.25 28.12 24.12
CA LEU A 770 -23.03 28.85 23.15
C LEU A 770 -22.93 30.37 23.37
N GLN A 771 -23.10 30.86 24.61
CA GLN A 771 -22.95 32.27 24.95
C GLN A 771 -21.57 32.82 24.56
N LYS A 772 -20.49 32.04 24.76
CA LYS A 772 -19.14 32.44 24.34
C LYS A 772 -19.04 32.58 22.82
N ALA A 773 -19.61 31.64 22.07
CA ALA A 773 -19.62 31.68 20.60
C ALA A 773 -20.45 32.86 20.07
N LEU A 774 -21.60 33.14 20.68
CA LEU A 774 -22.48 34.28 20.34
C LEU A 774 -21.83 35.62 20.68
N ASN A 775 -21.21 35.75 21.86
CA ASN A 775 -20.54 36.98 22.30
C ASN A 775 -19.32 37.36 21.44
N GLN A 776 -18.63 36.38 20.85
CA GLN A 776 -17.49 36.61 19.96
C GLN A 776 -17.90 37.08 18.56
N THR A 777 -19.13 36.81 18.14
CA THR A 777 -19.57 36.96 16.75
C THR A 777 -20.62 38.06 16.55
N ARG A 778 -21.17 38.66 17.62
CA ARG A 778 -22.32 39.59 17.57
C ARG A 778 -23.50 39.01 16.76
N ALA A 779 -23.72 37.71 16.86
CA ALA A 779 -24.67 36.97 16.04
C ALA A 779 -26.14 37.21 16.42
N GLU A 780 -27.02 37.15 15.41
CA GLU A 780 -28.49 37.28 15.49
C GLU A 780 -29.20 35.90 15.46
N LYS A 781 -28.53 34.87 14.93
CA LYS A 781 -29.08 33.50 14.83
C LYS A 781 -28.01 32.46 15.10
N LEU A 782 -28.42 31.27 15.54
CA LEU A 782 -27.57 30.07 15.63
C LEU A 782 -28.15 28.96 14.76
N GLN A 783 -27.34 28.42 13.87
CA GLN A 783 -27.69 27.27 13.04
C GLN A 783 -27.07 25.98 13.57
N LEU A 784 -27.95 24.99 13.79
CA LEU A 784 -27.61 23.62 14.17
C LEU A 784 -28.29 22.69 13.18
N TYR A 785 -27.48 21.91 12.47
CA TYR A 785 -27.97 21.15 11.32
C TYR A 785 -27.32 19.78 11.26
N ILE A 786 -28.14 18.75 10.99
CA ILE A 786 -27.67 17.41 10.61
C ILE A 786 -28.50 16.88 9.45
N SER A 787 -27.81 16.43 8.40
CA SER A 787 -28.45 15.84 7.24
C SER A 787 -27.71 14.59 6.80
N GLN A 788 -28.46 13.59 6.36
CA GLN A 788 -27.90 12.47 5.61
C GLN A 788 -27.76 12.90 4.15
N TYR A 789 -26.67 12.49 3.49
CA TYR A 789 -26.42 12.85 2.09
C TYR A 789 -27.18 11.95 1.11
N ASP A 790 -27.37 10.68 1.48
CA ASP A 790 -28.09 9.69 0.68
C ASP A 790 -28.74 8.64 1.58
N TYR A 791 -29.98 8.24 1.24
CA TYR A 791 -30.79 7.30 2.00
C TYR A 791 -30.21 5.88 2.03
N ASP A 792 -29.17 5.57 1.24
CA ASP A 792 -28.50 4.26 1.19
C ASP A 792 -27.07 4.25 1.80
N SER A 793 -26.60 5.37 2.38
CA SER A 793 -25.18 5.52 2.80
C SER A 793 -24.96 5.72 4.31
N SER A 794 -23.75 5.40 4.78
CA SER A 794 -23.27 5.69 6.15
C SER A 794 -22.78 7.15 6.34
N LEU A 795 -22.99 8.02 5.34
CA LEU A 795 -22.48 9.40 5.22
C LEU A 795 -23.48 10.46 5.72
N PHE A 796 -23.05 11.41 6.55
CA PHE A 796 -23.89 12.49 7.09
C PHE A 796 -23.11 13.78 7.38
N GLU A 797 -23.75 14.95 7.26
CA GLU A 797 -23.21 16.26 7.63
C GLU A 797 -23.69 16.68 9.01
N VAL A 798 -22.82 17.29 9.80
CA VAL A 798 -23.16 18.05 11.00
C VAL A 798 -22.66 19.49 10.82
N LYS A 799 -23.52 20.50 10.94
CA LYS A 799 -23.14 21.92 10.81
C LYS A 799 -23.47 22.70 12.08
N LEU A 800 -22.54 23.59 12.42
CA LEU A 800 -22.59 24.49 13.58
C LEU A 800 -22.10 25.88 13.16
N ALA A 801 -22.98 26.86 13.10
CA ALA A 801 -22.65 28.20 12.64
C ALA A 801 -23.45 29.29 13.35
N THR A 802 -22.85 30.46 13.56
CA THR A 802 -23.58 31.69 13.91
C THR A 802 -23.92 32.46 12.66
N ILE A 803 -25.02 33.20 12.70
CA ILE A 803 -25.49 33.98 11.57
C ILE A 803 -25.74 35.45 12.01
N GLN A 804 -25.14 36.41 11.30
CA GLN A 804 -25.33 37.87 11.47
C GLN A 804 -25.61 38.56 10.12
N GLY A 805 -26.71 39.28 9.94
CA GLY A 805 -27.13 39.80 8.62
C GLY A 805 -27.53 38.69 7.64
N LYS A 806 -26.65 38.30 6.70
CA LYS A 806 -26.72 36.93 6.15
C LYS A 806 -25.49 36.08 6.41
N LYS A 807 -24.49 36.66 7.07
CA LYS A 807 -23.18 36.07 7.11
C LYS A 807 -23.19 34.86 8.04
N GLU A 808 -23.17 33.67 7.44
CA GLU A 808 -22.92 32.42 8.15
C GLU A 808 -21.43 32.32 8.50
N THR A 809 -21.14 32.15 9.79
CA THR A 809 -19.79 31.99 10.31
C THR A 809 -19.72 30.67 11.07
N PRO A 810 -18.97 29.66 10.57
CA PRO A 810 -18.79 28.40 11.26
C PRO A 810 -18.20 28.59 12.65
N ILE A 811 -18.75 27.89 13.63
CA ILE A 811 -18.25 27.96 15.00
C ILE A 811 -17.27 26.80 15.21
N THR A 812 -16.08 27.15 15.71
CA THR A 812 -15.18 26.18 16.33
C THR A 812 -15.14 26.45 17.82
N LEU A 813 -15.26 25.38 18.61
CA LEU A 813 -15.36 25.39 20.05
C LEU A 813 -14.02 24.99 20.67
N PRO A 814 -13.14 25.95 20.98
CA PRO A 814 -11.86 25.64 21.61
C PRO A 814 -12.10 25.14 23.04
N ASN A 815 -11.60 23.95 23.34
CA ASN A 815 -11.61 23.30 24.66
C ASN A 815 -13.00 22.93 25.20
N THR A 816 -14.00 22.77 24.31
CA THR A 816 -15.34 22.31 24.68
C THR A 816 -16.02 21.60 23.51
N PHE A 817 -17.09 20.85 23.77
CA PHE A 817 -17.72 19.97 22.79
C PHE A 817 -19.25 20.08 22.82
N ILE A 818 -19.88 19.88 21.68
CA ILE A 818 -21.30 19.59 21.55
C ILE A 818 -21.48 18.08 21.55
N LYS A 819 -22.43 17.59 22.35
CA LYS A 819 -22.79 16.17 22.34
C LYS A 819 -23.95 15.94 21.39
N ILE A 820 -23.78 15.02 20.45
CA ILE A 820 -24.80 14.60 19.49
C ILE A 820 -25.09 13.13 19.72
N THR A 821 -26.37 12.78 19.81
CA THR A 821 -26.86 11.42 19.96
C THR A 821 -27.69 11.07 18.74
N ILE A 822 -27.34 10.00 18.03
CA ILE A 822 -27.98 9.60 16.78
C ILE A 822 -28.44 8.14 16.93
N PRO A 823 -29.72 7.80 16.73
CA PRO A 823 -30.20 6.44 16.81
C PRO A 823 -29.68 5.61 15.63
N TYR A 824 -29.47 4.30 15.82
CA TYR A 824 -29.01 3.41 14.74
C TYR A 824 -29.95 3.39 13.54
N THR A 825 -31.25 3.60 13.77
CA THR A 825 -32.29 3.69 12.73
C THR A 825 -32.10 4.88 11.80
N PHE A 826 -31.22 5.83 12.15
CA PHE A 826 -30.76 6.87 11.24
C PHE A 826 -29.91 6.30 10.09
N PHE A 827 -29.39 5.07 10.21
CA PHE A 827 -28.53 4.41 9.21
C PHE A 827 -29.19 3.14 8.66
N VAL A 828 -28.97 2.87 7.38
CA VAL A 828 -29.61 1.80 6.57
C VAL A 828 -29.23 0.39 7.02
N ASP A 829 -28.01 0.24 7.55
CA ASP A 829 -27.44 -1.02 8.08
C ASP A 829 -27.11 -0.93 9.59
N GLY A 830 -27.90 -0.14 10.34
CA GLY A 830 -27.60 0.32 11.71
C GLY A 830 -27.17 -0.73 12.77
N GLN A 831 -27.29 -2.04 12.53
CA GLN A 831 -26.88 -3.09 13.47
C GLN A 831 -25.35 -3.32 13.56
N HIS A 832 -24.57 -2.69 12.68
CA HIS A 832 -23.11 -2.90 12.64
C HIS A 832 -22.29 -1.64 12.85
N VAL A 833 -22.92 -0.46 12.99
CA VAL A 833 -22.19 0.81 13.18
C VAL A 833 -21.32 0.81 14.42
N ASN A 834 -21.71 0.12 15.49
CA ASN A 834 -20.94 -0.04 16.73
C ASN A 834 -19.64 -0.86 16.56
N LYS A 835 -19.47 -1.52 15.43
CA LYS A 835 -18.26 -2.29 15.05
C LYS A 835 -17.37 -1.54 14.06
N LEU A 836 -17.76 -0.33 13.62
CA LEU A 836 -17.06 0.43 12.58
C LEU A 836 -16.37 1.66 13.17
N THR A 837 -15.40 2.18 12.42
CA THR A 837 -14.70 3.44 12.71
C THR A 837 -15.48 4.60 12.09
N LEU A 838 -15.74 5.64 12.89
CA LEU A 838 -16.34 6.88 12.39
C LEU A 838 -15.23 7.81 11.88
N PHE A 839 -15.37 8.30 10.66
CA PHE A 839 -14.49 9.25 10.02
C PHE A 839 -15.16 10.63 9.94
N ARG A 840 -14.36 11.69 9.87
CA ARG A 840 -14.77 13.07 9.68
C ARG A 840 -13.85 13.78 8.71
N GLU A 841 -14.42 14.53 7.78
CA GLU A 841 -13.70 15.45 6.91
C GLU A 841 -13.29 16.73 7.65
N GLU A 842 -12.05 17.17 7.44
CA GLU A 842 -11.49 18.39 8.02
C GLU A 842 -10.65 19.14 6.98
N GLY A 843 -11.32 19.89 6.10
CA GLY A 843 -10.64 20.52 4.97
C GLY A 843 -10.31 19.48 3.91
N ARG A 844 -9.02 19.21 3.66
CA ARG A 844 -8.59 18.10 2.79
C ARG A 844 -8.18 16.84 3.56
N ASP A 845 -8.22 16.89 4.90
CA ASP A 845 -7.83 15.78 5.76
C ASP A 845 -9.04 14.93 6.18
N ILE A 846 -8.82 13.62 6.35
CA ILE A 846 -9.80 12.69 6.93
C ILE A 846 -9.32 12.26 8.32
N LYS A 847 -10.14 12.48 9.35
CA LYS A 847 -9.80 12.12 10.74
C LYS A 847 -10.78 11.10 11.30
N THR A 848 -10.27 10.14 12.07
CA THR A 848 -11.14 9.26 12.85
C THR A 848 -11.73 10.01 14.04
N THR A 849 -13.05 9.97 14.20
CA THR A 849 -13.78 10.61 15.29
C THR A 849 -14.19 9.57 16.32
N PRO A 850 -13.77 9.71 17.59
CA PRO A 850 -14.24 8.83 18.65
C PRO A 850 -15.75 8.98 18.84
N TYR A 851 -16.45 7.85 18.98
CA TYR A 851 -17.85 7.82 19.36
C TYR A 851 -18.09 6.67 20.33
N THR A 852 -19.15 6.80 21.11
CA THR A 852 -19.64 5.75 21.99
C THR A 852 -20.97 5.23 21.49
N SER A 853 -21.28 4.01 21.89
CA SER A 853 -22.48 3.31 21.46
C SER A 853 -23.19 2.83 22.71
N SER A 854 -24.47 3.12 22.88
CA SER A 854 -25.28 2.62 23.99
C SER A 854 -26.76 2.68 23.61
N ASN A 855 -27.54 1.67 24.04
CA ASN A 855 -29.00 1.61 23.81
C ASN A 855 -29.40 1.85 22.35
N LYS A 856 -28.67 1.29 21.37
CA LYS A 856 -28.86 1.51 19.92
C LYS A 856 -28.76 2.96 19.46
N HIS A 857 -27.96 3.77 20.15
CA HIS A 857 -27.58 5.11 19.74
C HIS A 857 -26.06 5.22 19.66
N ILE A 858 -25.58 6.00 18.71
CA ILE A 858 -24.20 6.52 18.74
C ILE A 858 -24.21 7.89 19.44
N MET A 859 -23.17 8.16 20.21
CA MET A 859 -22.94 9.45 20.86
C MET A 859 -21.55 9.95 20.48
N MET A 860 -21.50 11.16 19.93
CA MET A 860 -20.27 11.81 19.49
C MET A 860 -20.14 13.18 20.14
N GLN A 861 -18.90 13.59 20.40
CA GLN A 861 -18.56 14.89 20.97
C GLN A 861 -17.74 15.70 19.97
N LEU A 862 -18.26 16.84 19.55
CA LEU A 862 -17.69 17.63 18.46
C LEU A 862 -17.33 19.04 18.89
N GLN A 863 -16.13 19.49 18.51
CA GLN A 863 -15.72 20.90 18.67
C GLN A 863 -16.19 21.77 17.50
N ARG A 864 -16.60 21.17 16.39
CA ARG A 864 -17.10 21.85 15.18
C ARG A 864 -17.88 20.86 14.33
N GLY A 865 -18.66 21.39 13.40
CA GLY A 865 -19.29 20.62 12.33
C GLY A 865 -18.28 19.98 11.36
N GLY A 866 -18.80 19.20 10.41
CA GLY A 866 -18.08 18.52 9.33
C GLY A 866 -18.94 17.43 8.68
N ILE A 867 -18.38 16.76 7.67
CA ILE A 867 -18.96 15.57 7.04
C ILE A 867 -18.40 14.31 7.70
N PHE A 868 -19.23 13.28 7.93
CA PHE A 868 -18.91 12.07 8.69
C PHE A 868 -19.37 10.79 7.99
N TRP A 869 -18.65 9.68 8.16
CA TRP A 869 -19.10 8.36 7.68
C TRP A 869 -18.51 7.18 8.48
N PHE A 870 -19.14 6.01 8.41
CA PHE A 870 -18.61 4.78 9.02
C PHE A 870 -17.84 3.93 8.00
N GLY A 871 -16.68 3.40 8.39
CA GLY A 871 -15.88 2.47 7.58
C GLY A 871 -14.95 1.58 8.40
N LYS A 872 -14.20 0.69 7.73
CA LYS A 872 -13.19 -0.19 8.36
C LYS A 872 -11.83 0.51 8.41
N LYS A 873 -11.13 0.38 9.53
CA LYS A 873 -9.74 0.81 9.71
C LYS A 873 -9.00 -0.27 10.45
N GLU A 874 -7.88 -0.74 9.90
CA GLU A 874 -7.04 -1.72 10.59
C GLU A 874 -6.07 -1.01 11.53
N ALA A 875 -5.94 -1.54 12.75
CA ALA A 875 -4.87 -1.17 13.67
C ALA A 875 -3.78 -2.25 13.66
N THR A 876 -2.52 -1.85 13.64
CA THR A 876 -1.39 -2.78 13.71
C THR A 876 -0.42 -2.35 14.82
N PHE A 877 0.08 -3.32 15.56
CA PHE A 877 1.13 -3.14 16.55
C PHE A 877 2.14 -4.29 16.40
N SER A 878 3.43 -3.97 16.39
CA SER A 878 4.51 -4.91 16.06
C SER A 878 4.72 -6.00 17.12
N ASP A 879 4.28 -5.79 18.35
CA ASP A 879 4.49 -6.67 19.51
C ASP A 879 3.29 -7.58 19.85
N LEU A 880 2.36 -7.75 18.91
CA LEU A 880 1.13 -8.55 19.11
C LEU A 880 1.10 -9.91 18.41
N ALA A 881 2.10 -10.25 17.58
CA ALA A 881 2.07 -11.42 16.69
C ALA A 881 1.73 -12.75 17.39
N ASN A 882 2.15 -12.92 18.65
CA ASN A 882 1.90 -14.12 19.45
C ASN A 882 1.04 -13.85 20.71
N LEU A 883 0.34 -12.71 20.76
CA LEU A 883 -0.48 -12.37 21.91
C LEU A 883 -1.85 -13.07 21.82
N ALA A 884 -2.16 -13.92 22.82
CA ALA A 884 -3.42 -14.67 22.86
C ALA A 884 -4.70 -13.81 22.85
N ASN A 885 -4.61 -12.51 23.17
CA ASN A 885 -5.72 -11.57 23.17
C ASN A 885 -5.47 -10.36 22.23
N ARG A 886 -4.78 -10.64 21.12
CA ARG A 886 -4.48 -9.68 20.04
C ARG A 886 -5.73 -9.00 19.51
N ASP A 887 -6.76 -9.77 19.20
CA ASP A 887 -7.95 -9.23 18.52
C ASP A 887 -8.73 -8.26 19.42
N GLU A 888 -8.77 -8.48 20.74
CA GLU A 888 -9.36 -7.51 21.67
C GLU A 888 -8.57 -6.21 21.76
N VAL A 889 -7.24 -6.26 21.59
CA VAL A 889 -6.40 -5.06 21.53
C VAL A 889 -6.68 -4.29 20.24
N LEU A 890 -6.74 -4.97 19.10
CA LEU A 890 -6.99 -4.32 17.81
C LEU A 890 -8.37 -3.68 17.75
N ALA A 891 -9.43 -4.40 18.13
CA ALA A 891 -10.80 -3.88 18.09
C ALA A 891 -10.97 -2.58 18.92
N LEU A 892 -10.30 -2.48 20.07
CA LEU A 892 -10.32 -1.26 20.89
C LEU A 892 -9.46 -0.13 20.29
N ALA A 893 -8.38 -0.46 19.56
CA ALA A 893 -7.49 0.52 18.94
C ALA A 893 -8.09 1.15 17.67
N GLU A 894 -8.79 0.34 16.88
CA GLU A 894 -9.52 0.77 15.67
C GLU A 894 -10.62 1.79 16.00
N ARG A 895 -11.19 1.70 17.22
CA ARG A 895 -12.14 2.67 17.79
C ARG A 895 -11.51 3.80 18.61
N GLN A 896 -10.18 3.91 18.62
CA GLN A 896 -9.43 4.94 19.37
C GLN A 896 -9.65 4.90 20.90
N ILE A 897 -10.20 3.81 21.45
CA ILE A 897 -10.40 3.62 22.91
C ILE A 897 -9.05 3.42 23.59
N ILE A 898 -8.21 2.57 23.00
CA ILE A 898 -6.83 2.37 23.43
C ILE A 898 -5.87 2.92 22.37
N LYS A 899 -4.68 3.29 22.84
CA LYS A 899 -3.59 3.74 21.98
C LYS A 899 -2.34 2.93 22.31
N GLY A 900 -1.61 2.54 21.26
CA GLY A 900 -0.26 2.05 21.41
C GLY A 900 0.71 3.17 21.77
N ARG A 901 1.98 2.81 21.81
CA ARG A 901 3.10 3.70 21.99
C ARG A 901 3.46 4.37 20.66
N LEU A 902 4.27 5.41 20.74
CA LEU A 902 4.73 6.15 19.57
C LEU A 902 5.68 5.33 18.69
N ASP A 903 6.25 4.25 19.22
CA ASP A 903 7.16 3.28 18.58
C ASP A 903 6.43 2.16 17.82
N GLY A 904 5.10 2.24 17.67
CA GLY A 904 4.31 1.23 16.98
C GLY A 904 4.03 -0.04 17.79
N THR A 905 4.46 -0.12 19.05
CA THR A 905 4.14 -1.23 19.97
C THR A 905 2.91 -0.93 20.83
N PHE A 906 2.28 -1.95 21.40
CA PHE A 906 1.22 -1.79 22.39
C PHE A 906 1.72 -1.90 23.85
N GLY A 907 2.79 -2.65 24.08
CA GLY A 907 3.33 -3.05 25.38
C GLY A 907 2.38 -3.99 26.15
N PRO A 908 2.01 -5.16 25.61
CA PRO A 908 0.94 -5.99 26.14
C PRO A 908 1.22 -6.56 27.55
N TYR A 909 2.49 -6.79 27.88
CA TYR A 909 2.89 -7.46 29.14
C TYR A 909 3.19 -6.51 30.30
N GLU A 910 3.13 -5.19 30.07
CA GLU A 910 3.39 -4.23 31.13
C GLU A 910 2.21 -4.06 32.08
N ASN A 911 2.51 -3.87 33.37
CA ASN A 911 1.49 -3.60 34.37
C ASN A 911 0.81 -2.24 34.11
N ILE A 912 -0.52 -2.28 34.02
CA ILE A 912 -1.34 -1.09 33.78
C ILE A 912 -1.33 -0.16 34.99
N THR A 913 -1.25 1.15 34.75
CA THR A 913 -1.37 2.17 35.81
C THR A 913 -2.83 2.56 36.04
N ARG A 914 -3.11 3.14 37.22
CA ARG A 914 -4.42 3.68 37.59
C ARG A 914 -4.91 4.74 36.60
N ALA A 915 -4.01 5.61 36.13
CA ALA A 915 -4.36 6.62 35.12
C ALA A 915 -4.68 6.00 33.74
N GLN A 916 -3.91 4.99 33.31
CA GLN A 916 -4.17 4.30 32.03
C GLN A 916 -5.52 3.58 32.05
N PHE A 917 -5.84 2.89 33.16
CA PHE A 917 -7.15 2.29 33.35
C PHE A 917 -8.28 3.33 33.28
N ALA A 918 -8.15 4.43 34.03
CA ALA A 918 -9.15 5.49 34.04
C ALA A 918 -9.38 6.07 32.63
N THR A 919 -8.29 6.34 31.91
CA THR A 919 -8.34 6.85 30.53
C THR A 919 -9.07 5.87 29.58
N MET A 920 -8.76 4.57 29.66
CA MET A 920 -9.38 3.55 28.80
C MET A 920 -10.88 3.43 29.06
N VAL A 921 -11.30 3.34 30.33
CA VAL A 921 -12.71 3.19 30.70
C VAL A 921 -13.50 4.47 30.41
N ALA A 922 -12.94 5.65 30.71
CA ALA A 922 -13.58 6.93 30.43
C ALA A 922 -13.87 7.11 28.93
N ARG A 923 -12.89 6.80 28.07
CA ARG A 923 -13.05 6.87 26.60
C ARG A 923 -14.05 5.86 26.07
N ALA A 924 -14.01 4.63 26.59
CA ALA A 924 -14.95 3.58 26.19
C ALA A 924 -16.41 3.96 26.52
N LEU A 925 -16.64 4.56 27.69
CA LEU A 925 -17.96 5.02 28.11
C LEU A 925 -18.36 6.40 27.56
N GLY A 926 -17.39 7.19 27.09
CA GLY A 926 -17.63 8.54 26.56
C GLY A 926 -18.11 9.51 27.64
N VAL A 927 -17.76 9.25 28.90
CA VAL A 927 -18.16 10.07 30.04
C VAL A 927 -17.36 11.35 30.10
N THR A 928 -18.01 12.42 30.56
CA THR A 928 -17.40 13.74 30.76
C THR A 928 -17.69 14.22 32.17
N PRO A 929 -16.75 14.95 32.80
CA PRO A 929 -16.94 15.40 34.17
C PRO A 929 -17.88 16.61 34.23
N GLN A 930 -18.74 16.65 35.24
CA GLN A 930 -19.61 17.77 35.62
C GLN A 930 -18.80 18.91 36.25
N THR A 931 -17.68 18.60 36.91
CA THR A 931 -16.76 19.61 37.47
C THR A 931 -15.39 19.55 36.81
N THR A 932 -14.79 20.72 36.56
CA THR A 932 -13.53 20.81 35.81
C THR A 932 -12.28 20.57 36.63
N LYS A 933 -12.39 20.50 37.96
CA LYS A 933 -11.24 20.34 38.87
C LYS A 933 -11.39 19.08 39.69
N SER A 934 -10.37 18.23 39.64
CA SER A 934 -10.36 17.04 40.46
C SER A 934 -10.14 17.34 41.95
N PRO A 935 -10.78 16.61 42.89
CA PRO A 935 -10.41 16.67 44.29
C PRO A 935 -9.00 16.10 44.51
N PHE A 936 -8.52 15.25 43.59
CA PHE A 936 -7.18 14.69 43.65
C PHE A 936 -6.14 15.69 43.14
N MET A 937 -5.21 16.09 44.01
CA MET A 937 -4.21 17.11 43.68
C MET A 937 -3.14 16.60 42.72
N ASP A 938 -2.80 15.31 42.79
CA ASP A 938 -1.77 14.65 42.00
C ASP A 938 -2.18 14.35 40.54
N VAL A 939 -3.43 14.65 40.17
CA VAL A 939 -3.91 14.59 38.78
C VAL A 939 -4.13 15.96 38.15
N ARG A 940 -4.15 17.04 38.95
CA ARG A 940 -4.44 18.39 38.46
C ARG A 940 -3.43 18.84 37.39
N GLY A 941 -3.93 19.41 36.31
CA GLY A 941 -3.15 19.87 35.16
C GLY A 941 -2.52 18.75 34.34
N LYS A 942 -2.86 17.48 34.60
CA LYS A 942 -2.37 16.34 33.81
C LYS A 942 -3.35 15.99 32.71
N ALA A 943 -2.83 15.39 31.63
CA ALA A 943 -3.62 15.02 30.45
C ALA A 943 -4.81 14.08 30.75
N PHE A 944 -4.78 13.35 31.87
CA PHE A 944 -5.82 12.42 32.31
C PHE A 944 -6.72 12.98 33.44
N GLU A 945 -6.59 14.26 33.82
CA GLU A 945 -7.38 14.85 34.91
C GLU A 945 -8.89 14.67 34.67
N GLN A 946 -9.35 14.99 33.46
CA GLN A 946 -10.77 14.96 33.12
C GLN A 946 -11.32 13.53 33.10
N ASP A 947 -10.54 12.57 32.60
CA ASP A 947 -10.92 11.14 32.58
C ASP A 947 -11.06 10.59 34.01
N VAL A 948 -10.09 10.93 34.88
CA VAL A 948 -10.13 10.56 36.31
C VAL A 948 -11.33 11.23 36.99
N GLN A 949 -11.56 12.51 36.72
CA GLN A 949 -12.66 13.23 37.35
C GLN A 949 -14.03 12.67 36.93
N ALA A 950 -14.21 12.38 35.64
CA ALA A 950 -15.47 11.84 35.13
C ALA A 950 -15.80 10.50 35.78
N LEU A 951 -14.81 9.61 35.90
CA LEU A 951 -15.02 8.32 36.54
C LEU A 951 -15.17 8.40 38.06
N TYR A 952 -14.61 9.42 38.71
CA TYR A 952 -14.81 9.66 40.13
C TYR A 952 -16.24 10.10 40.42
N GLU A 953 -16.76 11.05 39.63
CA GLU A 953 -18.16 11.50 39.72
C GLU A 953 -19.16 10.40 39.35
N ALA A 954 -18.81 9.54 38.39
CA ALA A 954 -19.55 8.32 38.06
C ALA A 954 -19.54 7.26 39.17
N GLY A 955 -18.75 7.47 40.24
CA GLY A 955 -18.59 6.51 41.34
C GLY A 955 -17.82 5.25 40.94
N ILE A 956 -17.22 5.21 39.75
CA ILE A 956 -16.46 4.05 39.23
C ILE A 956 -15.12 3.95 39.95
N ILE A 957 -14.38 5.06 40.05
CA ILE A 957 -13.08 5.10 40.72
C ILE A 957 -13.12 5.91 42.02
N GLN A 958 -12.15 5.64 42.90
CA GLN A 958 -11.92 6.38 44.13
C GLN A 958 -10.42 6.65 44.30
N GLY A 959 -10.08 7.72 45.01
CA GLY A 959 -8.70 8.04 45.39
C GLY A 959 -8.15 7.07 46.44
N VAL A 960 -6.83 7.08 46.63
CA VAL A 960 -6.20 6.40 47.76
C VAL A 960 -6.47 7.12 49.09
N ASN A 961 -6.81 8.41 49.01
CA ASN A 961 -7.41 9.21 50.07
C ASN A 961 -8.25 10.35 49.44
N ALA A 962 -8.75 11.28 50.26
CA ALA A 962 -9.61 12.38 49.81
C ALA A 962 -8.98 13.31 48.75
N THR A 963 -7.64 13.44 48.72
CA THR A 963 -6.92 14.40 47.87
C THR A 963 -5.86 13.77 46.97
N THR A 964 -5.73 12.44 46.94
CA THR A 964 -4.68 11.74 46.18
C THR A 964 -5.26 10.55 45.43
N PHE A 965 -4.96 10.46 44.12
CA PHE A 965 -5.39 9.37 43.25
C PHE A 965 -4.34 8.27 43.06
N ASN A 966 -3.05 8.63 43.13
CA ASN A 966 -1.88 7.83 42.77
C ASN A 966 -1.91 7.35 41.30
N PRO A 967 -1.77 8.24 40.30
CA PRO A 967 -1.97 7.90 38.89
C PRO A 967 -0.98 6.87 38.34
N GLN A 968 0.25 6.81 38.87
CA GLN A 968 1.29 5.86 38.42
C GLN A 968 1.26 4.52 39.16
N GLY A 969 0.46 4.41 40.23
CA GLY A 969 0.26 3.16 40.95
C GLY A 969 -0.26 2.07 40.02
N LYS A 970 0.30 0.85 40.16
CA LYS A 970 -0.15 -0.32 39.41
C LYS A 970 -1.44 -0.86 40.02
N LEU A 971 -2.38 -1.28 39.16
CA LEU A 971 -3.65 -1.81 39.62
C LEU A 971 -3.53 -3.28 39.99
N THR A 972 -4.01 -3.59 41.19
CA THR A 972 -4.24 -4.99 41.58
C THR A 972 -5.49 -5.54 40.90
N ARG A 973 -5.55 -6.86 40.74
CA ARG A 973 -6.68 -7.58 40.15
C ARG A 973 -7.98 -7.33 40.90
N GLN A 974 -7.95 -7.30 42.24
CA GLN A 974 -9.17 -7.01 43.03
C GLN A 974 -9.63 -5.56 42.88
N GLN A 975 -8.71 -4.59 42.79
CA GLN A 975 -9.07 -3.20 42.58
C GLN A 975 -9.72 -2.99 41.21
N ALA A 976 -9.14 -3.58 40.15
CA ALA A 976 -9.71 -3.53 38.82
C ALA A 976 -11.09 -4.21 38.76
N ALA A 977 -11.29 -5.34 39.45
CA ALA A 977 -12.57 -6.02 39.51
C ALA A 977 -13.67 -5.15 40.13
N VAL A 978 -13.41 -4.52 41.28
CA VAL A 978 -14.38 -3.59 41.91
C VAL A 978 -14.73 -2.44 40.97
N MET A 979 -13.74 -1.86 40.28
CA MET A 979 -13.98 -0.76 39.34
C MET A 979 -14.79 -1.22 38.11
N MET A 980 -14.52 -2.41 37.56
CA MET A 980 -15.28 -2.93 36.43
C MET A 980 -16.71 -3.36 36.80
N ALA A 981 -16.94 -3.87 38.00
CA ALA A 981 -18.29 -4.12 38.48
C ALA A 981 -19.09 -2.81 38.67
N ARG A 982 -18.43 -1.74 39.09
CA ARG A 982 -19.02 -0.38 39.10
C ARG A 982 -19.30 0.14 37.70
N THR A 983 -18.43 -0.12 36.73
CA THR A 983 -18.67 0.19 35.30
C THR A 983 -19.95 -0.48 34.80
N LEU A 984 -20.17 -1.76 35.12
CA LEU A 984 -21.42 -2.46 34.77
C LEU A 984 -22.65 -1.79 35.40
N ARG A 985 -22.60 -1.51 36.71
CA ARG A 985 -23.70 -0.82 37.41
C ARG A 985 -23.98 0.58 36.86
N TYR A 986 -22.92 1.31 36.49
CA TYR A 986 -23.04 2.62 35.86
C TYR A 986 -23.76 2.55 34.51
N ALA A 987 -23.52 1.48 33.75
CA ALA A 987 -24.24 1.17 32.51
C ALA A 987 -25.63 0.52 32.75
N ASP A 988 -26.18 0.67 33.95
CA ASP A 988 -27.46 0.11 34.40
C ASP A 988 -27.60 -1.42 34.34
N PHE A 989 -26.46 -2.13 34.23
CA PHE A 989 -26.45 -3.59 34.31
C PHE A 989 -26.65 -4.05 35.76
N LYS A 990 -27.70 -4.84 36.00
CA LYS A 990 -28.15 -5.27 37.33
C LYS A 990 -27.23 -6.35 37.94
N THR A 991 -26.05 -5.96 38.40
CA THR A 991 -25.07 -6.89 39.01
C THR A 991 -25.59 -7.59 40.28
N GLU A 992 -26.63 -7.04 40.91
CA GLU A 992 -27.31 -7.57 42.09
C GLU A 992 -28.10 -8.86 41.79
N THR A 993 -28.58 -9.04 40.55
CA THR A 993 -29.33 -10.22 40.13
C THR A 993 -28.44 -11.39 39.75
N ILE A 994 -27.13 -11.16 39.61
CA ILE A 994 -26.15 -12.19 39.29
C ILE A 994 -25.67 -12.88 40.57
N SER A 995 -25.86 -14.19 40.64
CA SER A 995 -25.32 -15.04 41.72
C SER A 995 -23.79 -15.05 41.65
N PRO A 996 -23.07 -14.56 42.68
CA PRO A 996 -21.62 -14.47 42.64
C PRO A 996 -20.96 -15.85 42.81
N ASN A 997 -20.06 -16.21 41.89
CA ASN A 997 -19.22 -17.39 42.02
C ASN A 997 -17.88 -17.05 42.67
N THR A 998 -17.77 -17.30 43.97
CA THR A 998 -16.59 -17.01 44.80
C THR A 998 -15.71 -18.23 45.08
N ASN A 999 -15.80 -19.29 44.26
CA ASN A 999 -15.05 -20.54 44.44
C ASN A 999 -13.57 -20.38 44.10
N PHE A 1000 -12.83 -19.67 44.95
CA PHE A 1000 -11.39 -19.46 44.82
C PHE A 1000 -10.64 -20.03 46.02
N LYS A 1001 -9.52 -20.70 45.76
CA LYS A 1001 -8.66 -21.25 46.83
C LYS A 1001 -8.09 -20.18 47.76
N ASP A 1002 -7.93 -18.97 47.27
CA ASP A 1002 -7.41 -17.81 47.99
C ASP A 1002 -8.52 -16.79 48.34
N VAL A 1003 -9.77 -17.25 48.45
CA VAL A 1003 -10.93 -16.39 48.77
C VAL A 1003 -10.75 -15.60 50.07
N ASN A 1004 -10.03 -16.16 51.04
CA ASN A 1004 -9.70 -15.50 52.31
C ASN A 1004 -8.70 -14.34 52.18
N ARG A 1005 -8.02 -14.19 51.03
CA ARG A 1005 -7.13 -13.06 50.72
C ARG A 1005 -7.86 -11.93 49.99
N ILE A 1006 -9.11 -12.16 49.61
CA ILE A 1006 -9.97 -11.17 48.97
C ILE A 1006 -10.60 -10.31 50.06
N SER A 1007 -10.55 -8.98 49.89
CA SER A 1007 -11.24 -8.08 50.83
C SER A 1007 -12.76 -8.31 50.79
N GLU A 1008 -13.42 -8.19 51.95
CA GLU A 1008 -14.88 -8.36 52.06
C GLU A 1008 -15.63 -7.47 51.06
N ALA A 1009 -15.19 -6.22 50.90
CA ALA A 1009 -15.75 -5.26 49.95
C ALA A 1009 -15.59 -5.65 48.47
N ALA A 1010 -14.60 -6.49 48.10
CA ALA A 1010 -14.35 -6.91 46.72
C ALA A 1010 -14.94 -8.28 46.39
N LEU A 1011 -15.25 -9.10 47.40
CA LEU A 1011 -15.62 -10.50 47.24
C LEU A 1011 -16.83 -10.70 46.32
N ARG A 1012 -17.89 -9.93 46.54
CA ARG A 1012 -19.10 -10.01 45.72
C ARG A 1012 -18.84 -9.60 44.27
N ASP A 1013 -18.16 -8.47 44.07
CA ASP A 1013 -17.87 -7.92 42.74
C ASP A 1013 -16.99 -8.88 41.91
N ILE A 1014 -15.97 -9.47 42.53
CA ILE A 1014 -15.15 -10.51 41.90
C ILE A 1014 -15.98 -11.73 41.51
N GLY A 1015 -16.87 -12.20 42.40
CA GLY A 1015 -17.72 -13.35 42.12
C GLY A 1015 -18.70 -13.12 40.97
N VAL A 1016 -19.25 -11.91 40.84
CA VAL A 1016 -20.09 -11.53 39.69
C VAL A 1016 -19.29 -11.52 38.41
N LEU A 1017 -18.13 -10.86 38.38
CA LEU A 1017 -17.30 -10.78 37.16
C LEU A 1017 -16.77 -12.15 36.71
N ASN A 1018 -16.55 -13.08 37.65
CA ASN A 1018 -16.20 -14.46 37.34
C ASN A 1018 -17.37 -15.22 36.70
N THR A 1019 -18.59 -15.00 37.20
CA THR A 1019 -19.81 -15.61 36.63
C THR A 1019 -20.08 -15.13 35.21
N LEU A 1020 -19.73 -13.88 34.91
CA LEU A 1020 -19.89 -13.26 33.58
C LEU A 1020 -18.71 -13.52 32.62
N ASP A 1021 -17.70 -14.31 33.02
CA ASP A 1021 -16.43 -14.50 32.31
C ASP A 1021 -15.72 -13.17 31.92
N ILE A 1022 -15.96 -12.10 32.68
CA ILE A 1022 -15.25 -10.82 32.50
C ILE A 1022 -13.87 -10.90 33.16
N MET A 1023 -13.80 -11.45 34.38
CA MET A 1023 -12.56 -11.67 35.12
C MET A 1023 -12.60 -12.99 35.89
N SER A 1024 -11.74 -13.94 35.52
CA SER A 1024 -11.65 -15.26 36.13
C SER A 1024 -10.31 -15.50 36.84
N GLY A 1025 -10.32 -16.48 37.76
CA GLY A 1025 -9.12 -17.01 38.44
C GLY A 1025 -8.54 -18.22 37.69
N ASN A 1026 -7.49 -18.83 38.25
CA ASN A 1026 -6.92 -20.08 37.74
C ASN A 1026 -6.97 -21.18 38.81
N ALA A 1027 -6.34 -22.34 38.53
CA ALA A 1027 -6.29 -23.49 39.44
C ALA A 1027 -5.71 -23.18 40.85
N ASN A 1028 -5.01 -22.05 41.00
CA ASN A 1028 -4.39 -21.59 42.24
C ASN A 1028 -5.16 -20.46 42.94
N GLY A 1029 -6.29 -20.01 42.37
CA GLY A 1029 -7.13 -18.94 42.94
C GLY A 1029 -7.27 -17.71 42.05
N PHE A 1030 -7.82 -16.63 42.60
CA PHE A 1030 -8.06 -15.37 41.90
C PHE A 1030 -6.82 -14.47 41.81
N ASN A 1031 -5.89 -14.59 42.77
CA ASN A 1031 -4.73 -13.74 42.99
C ASN A 1031 -5.09 -12.25 43.17
N PRO A 1032 -5.77 -11.87 44.27
CA PRO A 1032 -6.33 -10.54 44.46
C PRO A 1032 -5.30 -9.41 44.47
N SER A 1033 -4.08 -9.67 44.98
CA SER A 1033 -2.99 -8.69 45.05
C SER A 1033 -2.12 -8.63 43.79
N GLY A 1034 -2.26 -9.59 42.87
CA GLY A 1034 -1.53 -9.61 41.61
C GLY A 1034 -1.87 -8.40 40.73
N HIS A 1035 -0.95 -7.98 39.87
CA HIS A 1035 -1.15 -6.81 39.00
C HIS A 1035 -1.65 -7.23 37.61
N LEU A 1036 -2.41 -6.36 36.94
CA LEU A 1036 -2.91 -6.60 35.58
C LEU A 1036 -1.98 -6.01 34.52
N THR A 1037 -1.79 -6.74 33.43
CA THR A 1037 -1.12 -6.20 32.25
C THR A 1037 -2.06 -5.37 31.37
N ARG A 1038 -1.50 -4.53 30.49
CA ARG A 1038 -2.25 -3.75 29.49
C ARG A 1038 -3.11 -4.64 28.57
N ALA A 1039 -2.56 -5.76 28.10
CA ALA A 1039 -3.30 -6.74 27.30
C ALA A 1039 -4.45 -7.36 28.09
N GLN A 1040 -4.21 -7.83 29.32
CA GLN A 1040 -5.26 -8.41 30.16
C GLN A 1040 -6.39 -7.41 30.39
N MET A 1041 -6.06 -6.13 30.61
CA MET A 1041 -7.07 -5.09 30.77
C MET A 1041 -7.86 -4.83 29.47
N ALA A 1042 -7.21 -4.85 28.30
CA ALA A 1042 -7.90 -4.71 27.01
C ALA A 1042 -8.94 -5.82 26.81
N LYS A 1043 -8.58 -7.07 27.13
CA LYS A 1043 -9.52 -8.21 27.10
C LYS A 1043 -10.70 -8.02 28.07
N ILE A 1044 -10.42 -7.64 29.33
CA ILE A 1044 -11.46 -7.40 30.35
C ILE A 1044 -12.42 -6.28 29.89
N LEU A 1045 -11.87 -5.18 29.37
CA LEU A 1045 -12.66 -4.05 28.89
C LEU A 1045 -13.51 -4.44 27.68
N LYS A 1046 -12.94 -5.12 26.68
CA LYS A 1046 -13.70 -5.58 25.50
C LYS A 1046 -14.87 -6.48 25.90
N ARG A 1047 -14.64 -7.44 26.79
CA ARG A 1047 -15.69 -8.35 27.28
C ARG A 1047 -16.77 -7.59 28.04
N THR A 1048 -16.37 -6.65 28.90
CA THR A 1048 -17.33 -5.79 29.61
C THR A 1048 -18.21 -5.03 28.62
N LEU A 1049 -17.61 -4.35 27.63
CA LEU A 1049 -18.34 -3.59 26.61
C LEU A 1049 -19.30 -4.46 25.79
N GLY A 1050 -18.92 -5.71 25.49
CA GLY A 1050 -19.81 -6.67 24.82
C GLY A 1050 -21.02 -7.06 25.65
N ILE A 1051 -20.88 -7.24 26.97
CA ILE A 1051 -22.00 -7.54 27.87
C ILE A 1051 -23.02 -6.40 27.95
N ILE A 1052 -22.56 -5.15 27.81
CA ILE A 1052 -23.42 -3.96 27.81
C ILE A 1052 -23.69 -3.42 26.39
N GLU A 1053 -23.46 -4.24 25.36
CA GLU A 1053 -23.73 -3.96 23.93
C GLU A 1053 -23.08 -2.67 23.37
N MET A 1054 -21.93 -2.26 23.95
CA MET A 1054 -21.21 -1.05 23.54
C MET A 1054 -20.10 -1.30 22.49
N LEU A 1055 -19.63 -2.55 22.33
CA LEU A 1055 -18.62 -3.04 21.36
C LEU A 1055 -18.84 -4.54 21.11
#